data_AF-Q3C017-F1
#
_entry.id   AF-Q3C017-F1
#
_cell.length_a   1.000
_cell.length_b   1.000
_cell.length_c   1.000
_cell.angle_alpha   90.00
_cell.angle_beta   90.00
_cell.angle_gamma   90.00
#
_symmetry.space_group_name_H-M   'P 1'
#
loop_
_entity.id
_entity.type
_entity.pdbx_description
1 polymer ?
#
loop_
_entity_poly.entity_id
_entity_poly.type
_entity_poly.pdbx_seq_one_letter_code
_entity_poly.pdbx_strand_id
1 'polypeptide(L)'
;MNLEAFRQIVDSAGPGIAVCADDLQRLYEYVGLEGRGSYTRKAVSDALYASIRSCFTSGHSAVWRACKSLRRDLIREHVLLGVSLDPYFDVLDHLQDAVRTDGASRASIEGDWNQAIRAALDHVQIHSRDQMNRTMLHARDFQVAEAARTLRDAGFSIRLEAGRLGLEETSETALVAAIEDLSAAMGGINVARRIFNAISPHYDVDQQRYHVVRRTSMIGGGLAQMPWGYMLQLAAKHARGRKPYKNNDDQWRMLCGLSQAYAAIFDVQPYTPTIYGTMDATGLVPYLQEMAIYDTLFRIPQMRPTDVVKIARGMFSWLDTSVPTKGGWSINHVLEIIDYLLDPGRNARGPIFVTESDIRRSCSHIPREIVTQILSEVLSHPLSGANQNFSRPTDAPAPEGPNVKSAGHDFFLRPLLRMSDQQFSLLDRSVCAPAFLEAMLTPLRAEIKGLDDKIGVAIERFLEAEFASHGVPTGGGDYDVGGNHGECDLIIEMPDTVIFSEVKKKTLTRRAKAGSDAHLLVDLANSLLVAQVQAGWHEVRLRQHGHLDLERNGTVMRLELNDRQVERVAVSLFDFGSFQDRILLKQFLEATMYATFTPTALNLQSKFAEINAALIEIRDQVVALYPGQNEINQPFFNCWFVSVPQLLVLLDGVTNAAGFKRALWSCRHFVTGSSDLYFDLSYRRQLERETAANPVTPAV
;
A
#
# COMPACT_ATOMS: atom_id res chain seq x y z
N MET A 1 31.69 -1.86 11.52
CA MET A 1 31.60 -1.50 12.94
C MET A 1 30.30 -2.06 13.50
N ASN A 2 30.32 -2.69 14.67
CA ASN A 2 29.13 -3.15 15.40
C ASN A 2 28.90 -2.27 16.65
N LEU A 3 27.78 -2.47 17.35
CA LEU A 3 27.40 -1.62 18.50
C LEU A 3 28.38 -1.74 19.68
N GLU A 4 28.86 -2.94 19.95
CA GLU A 4 29.83 -3.18 21.04
C GLU A 4 31.17 -2.48 20.78
N ALA A 5 31.74 -2.64 19.59
CA ALA A 5 32.97 -1.94 19.21
C ALA A 5 32.78 -0.42 19.22
N PHE A 6 31.61 0.07 18.79
CA PHE A 6 31.28 1.49 18.87
C PHE A 6 31.27 1.99 20.32
N ARG A 7 30.60 1.27 21.25
CA ARG A 7 30.58 1.63 22.67
C ARG A 7 31.98 1.62 23.29
N GLN A 8 32.78 0.59 23.00
CA GLN A 8 34.15 0.50 23.49
C GLN A 8 34.99 1.72 23.07
N ILE A 9 34.82 2.21 21.85
CA ILE A 9 35.50 3.43 21.38
C ILE A 9 34.99 4.65 22.14
N VAL A 10 33.68 4.78 22.32
CA VAL A 10 33.07 5.89 23.08
C VAL A 10 33.53 5.90 24.54
N ASP A 11 33.52 4.76 25.21
CA ASP A 11 33.85 4.64 26.63
C ASP A 11 35.36 4.81 26.90
N SER A 12 36.21 4.43 25.95
CA SER A 12 37.66 4.62 26.05
C SER A 12 38.12 6.02 25.61
N ALA A 13 37.31 6.74 24.85
CA ALA A 13 37.56 8.10 24.40
C ALA A 13 36.91 9.11 25.36
N GLY A 14 37.67 9.61 26.35
CA GLY A 14 37.25 10.82 27.05
C GLY A 14 37.18 12.02 26.08
N PRO A 15 36.21 12.95 26.22
CA PRO A 15 36.14 14.13 25.37
C PRO A 15 37.40 14.98 25.58
N GLY A 16 38.19 15.15 24.52
CA GLY A 16 39.43 15.93 24.58
C GLY A 16 39.15 17.41 24.80
N ILE A 17 37.98 17.88 24.40
CA ILE A 17 37.56 19.28 24.49
C ILE A 17 37.03 19.69 25.87
N ALA A 18 36.78 18.74 26.79
CA ALA A 18 36.19 19.02 28.09
C ALA A 18 37.02 20.01 28.94
N VAL A 19 38.33 20.08 28.71
CA VAL A 19 39.25 20.99 29.43
C VAL A 19 39.10 22.45 28.96
N CYS A 20 38.49 22.69 27.81
CA CYS A 20 38.31 24.03 27.22
C CYS A 20 36.86 24.37 26.82
N ALA A 21 35.87 23.55 27.19
CA ALA A 21 34.47 23.68 26.74
C ALA A 21 33.82 25.05 27.00
N ASP A 22 34.25 25.76 28.06
CA ASP A 22 33.69 27.06 28.46
C ASP A 22 34.47 28.28 27.91
N ASP A 23 35.60 28.06 27.23
CA ASP A 23 36.46 29.11 26.70
C ASP A 23 36.47 29.06 25.16
N LEU A 24 35.71 29.96 24.54
CA LEU A 24 35.56 30.07 23.09
C LEU A 24 36.89 30.29 22.34
N GLN A 25 37.87 30.96 22.94
CA GLN A 25 39.16 31.18 22.30
C GLN A 25 39.98 29.88 22.31
N ARG A 26 40.01 29.17 23.45
CA ARG A 26 40.65 27.87 23.55
C ARG A 26 39.96 26.80 22.70
N LEU A 27 38.64 26.90 22.50
CA LEU A 27 37.92 26.04 21.56
C LEU A 27 38.40 26.25 20.13
N TYR A 28 38.61 27.49 19.70
CA TYR A 28 39.16 27.79 18.36
C TYR A 28 40.57 27.22 18.20
N GLU A 29 41.42 27.38 19.21
CA GLU A 29 42.78 26.80 19.22
C GLU A 29 42.73 25.27 19.13
N TYR A 30 41.82 24.64 19.88
CA TYR A 30 41.64 23.18 19.88
C TYR A 30 41.23 22.64 18.51
N VAL A 31 40.29 23.29 17.82
CA VAL A 31 39.83 22.87 16.48
C VAL A 31 40.65 23.47 15.32
N GLY A 32 41.72 24.21 15.61
CA GLY A 32 42.63 24.76 14.60
C GLY A 32 42.09 25.95 13.79
N LEU A 33 41.17 26.74 14.35
CA LEU A 33 40.63 27.95 13.71
C LEU A 33 41.45 29.20 14.06
N GLU A 34 41.72 30.06 13.08
CA GLU A 34 42.39 31.34 13.31
C GLU A 34 41.42 32.39 13.89
N GLY A 35 41.83 33.07 14.97
CA GLY A 35 41.07 34.14 15.62
C GLY A 35 41.09 35.47 14.84
N ARG A 36 40.44 35.53 13.68
CA ARG A 36 40.28 36.77 12.89
C ARG A 36 38.85 37.33 12.99
N GLY A 37 38.34 37.57 14.19
CA GLY A 37 36.99 38.14 14.40
C GLY A 37 36.33 37.76 15.72
N SER A 38 35.00 37.87 15.80
CA SER A 38 34.21 37.42 16.97
C SER A 38 34.15 35.90 17.04
N TYR A 39 34.53 35.31 18.18
CA TYR A 39 34.42 33.87 18.42
C TYR A 39 32.95 33.42 18.52
N THR A 40 32.60 32.35 17.83
CA THR A 40 31.25 31.74 17.86
C THR A 40 31.33 30.23 18.04
N ARG A 41 30.42 29.66 18.84
CA ARG A 41 30.28 28.19 19.00
C ARG A 41 29.92 27.49 17.67
N LYS A 42 29.22 28.20 16.78
CA LYS A 42 28.85 27.69 15.45
C LYS A 42 30.07 27.33 14.61
N ALA A 43 31.08 28.21 14.54
CA ALA A 43 32.28 27.92 13.74
C ALA A 43 33.07 26.70 14.29
N VAL A 44 33.10 26.54 15.62
CA VAL A 44 33.71 25.35 16.27
C VAL A 44 32.94 24.08 15.90
N SER A 45 31.60 24.13 15.94
CA SER A 45 30.73 23.03 15.50
C SER A 45 30.94 22.67 14.02
N ASP A 46 31.00 23.67 13.14
CA ASP A 46 31.25 23.47 11.71
C ASP A 46 32.64 22.84 11.46
N ALA A 47 33.67 23.26 12.22
CA ALA A 47 35.01 22.67 12.16
C ALA A 47 35.05 21.21 12.65
N LEU A 48 34.32 20.88 13.72
CA LEU A 48 34.19 19.50 14.19
C LEU A 48 33.45 18.62 13.18
N TYR A 49 32.38 19.11 12.55
CA TYR A 49 31.73 18.40 11.45
C TYR A 49 32.65 18.19 10.25
N ALA A 50 33.45 19.19 9.88
CA ALA A 50 34.46 19.04 8.85
C ALA A 50 35.52 17.99 9.23
N SER A 51 35.97 17.98 10.49
CA SER A 51 36.89 16.97 11.03
C SER A 51 36.31 15.57 10.90
N ILE A 52 35.08 15.34 11.38
CA ILE A 52 34.39 14.05 11.26
C ILE A 52 34.30 13.61 9.79
N ARG A 53 33.90 14.52 8.90
CA ARG A 53 33.78 14.22 7.46
C ARG A 53 35.14 13.84 6.86
N SER A 54 36.21 14.51 7.27
CA SER A 54 37.57 14.27 6.78
C SER A 54 38.17 12.95 7.26
N CYS A 55 37.66 12.36 8.34
CA CYS A 55 38.06 11.03 8.79
C CYS A 55 37.69 9.92 7.80
N PHE A 56 36.78 10.17 6.85
CA PHE A 56 36.39 9.23 5.82
C PHE A 56 36.80 9.74 4.43
N THR A 57 37.70 9.01 3.78
CA THR A 57 38.14 9.29 2.40
C THR A 57 37.12 8.77 1.38
N SER A 58 36.33 7.77 1.74
CA SER A 58 35.31 7.16 0.89
C SER A 58 34.15 6.56 1.70
N GLY A 59 33.00 6.40 1.06
CA GLY A 59 31.86 5.65 1.62
C GLY A 59 30.98 6.41 2.62
N HIS A 60 30.91 7.75 2.57
CA HIS A 60 30.07 8.57 3.47
C HIS A 60 28.61 8.10 3.56
N SER A 61 27.97 7.74 2.44
CA SER A 61 26.60 7.21 2.42
C SER A 61 26.47 5.84 3.12
N ALA A 62 27.54 5.04 3.15
CA ALA A 62 27.60 3.78 3.90
C ALA A 62 27.81 4.04 5.40
N VAL A 63 28.65 5.02 5.76
CA VAL A 63 28.81 5.51 7.15
C VAL A 63 27.46 5.99 7.69
N TRP A 64 26.76 6.84 6.93
CA TRP A 64 25.44 7.36 7.29
C TRP A 64 24.43 6.24 7.62
N ARG A 65 24.39 5.19 6.78
CA ARG A 65 23.54 4.00 6.97
C ARG A 65 23.97 3.17 8.18
N ALA A 66 25.28 3.02 8.41
CA ALA A 66 25.80 2.33 9.59
C ALA A 66 25.38 3.05 10.88
N CYS A 67 25.52 4.37 10.95
CA CYS A 67 25.04 5.17 12.08
C CYS A 67 23.53 5.00 12.31
N LYS A 68 22.72 5.01 11.24
CA LYS A 68 21.28 4.73 11.33
C LYS A 68 20.99 3.36 11.93
N SER A 69 21.71 2.32 11.49
CA SER A 69 21.53 0.95 11.99
C SER A 69 21.93 0.83 13.46
N LEU A 70 23.09 1.38 13.83
CA LEU A 70 23.57 1.38 15.21
C LEU A 70 22.62 2.10 16.17
N ARG A 71 22.05 3.25 15.74
CA ARG A 71 21.07 3.99 16.53
C ARG A 71 19.80 3.17 16.76
N ARG A 72 19.33 2.47 15.74
CA ARG A 72 18.18 1.57 15.88
C ARG A 72 18.47 0.45 16.88
N ASP A 73 19.63 -0.18 16.81
CA ASP A 73 20.03 -1.23 17.76
C ASP A 73 20.19 -0.68 19.19
N LEU A 74 20.71 0.54 19.34
CA LEU A 74 20.77 1.25 20.62
C LEU A 74 19.38 1.51 21.23
N ILE A 75 18.39 1.96 20.44
CA ILE A 75 17.00 2.13 20.89
C ILE A 75 16.42 0.79 21.37
N ARG A 76 16.66 -0.29 20.61
CA ARG A 76 16.16 -1.63 20.96
C ARG A 76 16.72 -2.11 22.30
N GLU A 77 18.04 -1.99 22.50
CA GLU A 77 18.67 -2.36 23.77
C GLU A 77 18.26 -1.45 24.92
N HIS A 78 18.04 -0.16 24.67
CA HIS A 78 17.54 0.75 25.70
C HIS A 78 16.16 0.33 26.21
N VAL A 79 15.21 0.10 25.29
CA VAL A 79 13.83 -0.25 25.65
C VAL A 79 13.76 -1.65 26.26
N LEU A 80 14.50 -2.62 25.73
CA LEU A 80 14.44 -4.02 26.19
C LEU A 80 15.33 -4.29 27.40
N LEU A 81 16.54 -3.76 27.44
CA LEU A 81 17.56 -4.12 28.43
C LEU A 81 17.83 -3.00 29.44
N GLY A 82 17.22 -1.81 29.26
CA GLY A 82 17.42 -0.67 30.15
C GLY A 82 18.80 0.01 29.99
N VAL A 83 19.51 -0.25 28.89
CA VAL A 83 20.82 0.36 28.63
C VAL A 83 20.68 1.85 28.38
N SER A 84 21.63 2.67 28.84
CA SER A 84 21.62 4.12 28.60
C SER A 84 21.72 4.44 27.09
N LEU A 85 20.91 5.39 26.62
CA LEU A 85 21.07 5.97 25.29
C LEU A 85 22.27 6.91 25.22
N ASP A 86 22.53 7.63 26.31
CA ASP A 86 23.55 8.66 26.36
C ASP A 86 24.88 8.10 26.88
N PRO A 87 26.02 8.60 26.36
CA PRO A 87 26.16 9.63 25.31
C PRO A 87 26.07 9.08 23.87
N TYR A 88 25.92 7.76 23.71
CA TYR A 88 26.02 7.04 22.44
C TYR A 88 25.11 7.57 21.33
N PHE A 89 23.89 7.96 21.68
CA PHE A 89 22.89 8.43 20.73
C PHE A 89 23.32 9.73 20.06
N ASP A 90 23.74 10.72 20.86
CA ASP A 90 24.16 12.04 20.35
C ASP A 90 25.44 11.92 19.51
N VAL A 91 26.35 11.04 19.89
CA VAL A 91 27.54 10.72 19.09
C VAL A 91 27.14 10.19 17.70
N LEU A 92 26.19 9.24 17.64
CA LEU A 92 25.71 8.70 16.37
C LEU A 92 24.99 9.75 15.51
N ASP A 93 24.24 10.66 16.13
CA ASP A 93 23.57 11.76 15.45
C ASP A 93 24.58 12.75 14.84
N HIS A 94 25.60 13.17 15.59
CA HIS A 94 26.65 14.05 15.06
C HIS A 94 27.46 13.38 13.95
N LEU A 95 27.80 12.09 14.11
CA LEU A 95 28.45 11.32 13.04
C LEU A 95 27.60 11.29 11.77
N GLN A 96 26.30 10.99 11.92
CA GLN A 96 25.37 10.88 10.80
C GLN A 96 25.20 12.20 10.05
N ASP A 97 25.07 13.31 10.77
CA ASP A 97 24.88 14.63 10.16
C ASP A 97 26.15 15.13 9.44
N ALA A 98 27.32 14.87 10.02
CA ALA A 98 28.60 15.26 9.42
C ALA A 98 28.82 14.67 8.02
N VAL A 99 28.42 13.41 7.84
CA VAL A 99 28.64 12.61 6.62
C VAL A 99 27.42 12.60 5.69
N ARG A 100 26.45 13.49 5.92
CA ARG A 100 25.29 13.62 5.03
C ARG A 100 25.76 13.92 3.60
N THR A 101 25.29 13.11 2.66
CA THR A 101 25.57 13.24 1.23
C THR A 101 24.28 13.23 0.44
N ASP A 102 24.23 13.98 -0.65
CA ASP A 102 23.05 14.07 -1.53
C ASP A 102 22.94 12.89 -2.51
N GLY A 103 23.85 11.91 -2.43
CA GLY A 103 23.93 10.78 -3.36
C GLY A 103 23.95 9.42 -2.67
N ALA A 104 23.39 8.41 -3.35
CA ALA A 104 23.40 7.01 -2.92
C ALA A 104 24.71 6.28 -3.32
N SER A 105 25.87 6.88 -3.01
CA SER A 105 27.16 6.25 -3.32
C SER A 105 27.30 4.90 -2.60
N ARG A 106 27.73 3.87 -3.35
CA ARG A 106 27.94 2.51 -2.84
C ARG A 106 29.40 2.20 -2.55
N ALA A 107 30.26 3.22 -2.50
CA ALA A 107 31.66 3.04 -2.17
C ALA A 107 31.81 2.41 -0.78
N SER A 108 32.83 1.56 -0.65
CA SER A 108 33.25 1.00 0.65
C SER A 108 33.68 2.12 1.59
N ILE A 109 33.46 1.92 2.88
CA ILE A 109 33.92 2.84 3.90
C ILE A 109 35.43 2.73 4.00
N GLU A 110 36.12 3.82 3.70
CA GLU A 110 37.56 3.98 3.94
C GLU A 110 37.72 5.18 4.87
N GLY A 111 38.29 4.96 6.06
CA GLY A 111 38.43 6.00 7.06
C GLY A 111 38.67 5.50 8.48
N ASP A 112 38.87 6.45 9.39
CA ASP A 112 39.16 6.18 10.80
C ASP A 112 37.94 6.47 11.70
N TRP A 113 37.26 5.40 12.08
CA TRP A 113 36.13 5.47 13.01
C TRP A 113 36.52 5.99 14.40
N ASN A 114 37.73 5.70 14.90
CA ASN A 114 38.15 6.14 16.23
C ASN A 114 38.25 7.67 16.27
N GLN A 115 38.89 8.24 15.25
CA GLN A 115 39.05 9.70 15.16
C GLN A 115 37.69 10.38 14.93
N ALA A 116 36.84 9.82 14.08
CA ALA A 116 35.50 10.36 13.83
C ALA A 116 34.64 10.34 15.10
N ILE A 117 34.65 9.24 15.86
CA ILE A 117 33.89 9.10 17.11
C ILE A 117 34.39 10.08 18.17
N ARG A 118 35.72 10.27 18.28
CA ARG A 118 36.31 11.28 19.19
C ARG A 118 35.85 12.70 18.85
N ALA A 119 35.93 13.09 17.58
CA ALA A 119 35.47 14.40 17.13
C ALA A 119 33.96 14.60 17.35
N ALA A 120 33.15 13.54 17.21
CA ALA A 120 31.74 13.57 17.54
C ALA A 120 31.49 13.70 19.06
N LEU A 121 32.27 13.03 19.91
CA LEU A 121 32.20 13.19 21.37
C LEU A 121 32.54 14.61 21.82
N ASP A 122 33.57 15.23 21.23
CA ASP A 122 33.89 16.63 21.47
C ASP A 122 32.72 17.54 21.06
N HIS A 123 32.03 17.20 19.97
CA HIS A 123 30.84 17.93 19.53
C HIS A 123 29.69 17.85 20.55
N VAL A 124 29.47 16.68 21.17
CA VAL A 124 28.43 16.50 22.22
C VAL A 124 28.69 17.42 23.41
N GLN A 125 29.95 17.68 23.79
CA GLN A 125 30.29 18.53 24.93
C GLN A 125 30.01 20.02 24.70
N ILE A 126 30.17 20.50 23.47
CA ILE A 126 29.90 21.93 23.13
C ILE A 126 28.41 22.16 22.88
N HIS A 127 27.74 21.13 22.37
CA HIS A 127 26.38 21.20 21.89
C HIS A 127 25.66 19.87 22.16
N SER A 128 25.23 19.64 23.41
CA SER A 128 24.24 18.60 23.65
C SER A 128 22.95 19.06 22.98
N ARG A 129 22.41 18.27 22.03
CA ARG A 129 21.05 18.53 21.58
C ARG A 129 20.16 18.53 22.82
N ASP A 130 19.26 19.51 22.91
CA ASP A 130 18.13 19.36 23.82
C ASP A 130 17.55 17.97 23.59
N GLN A 131 17.01 17.35 24.64
CA GLN A 131 16.22 16.11 24.54
C GLN A 131 14.91 16.36 23.74
N MET A 132 14.98 17.11 22.62
CA MET A 132 14.05 17.04 21.51
C MET A 132 13.58 15.61 21.43
N ASN A 133 12.27 15.47 21.49
CA ASN A 133 11.59 14.26 21.88
C ASN A 133 12.06 13.08 20.99
N ARG A 134 13.12 12.35 21.41
CA ARG A 134 13.79 11.31 20.58
C ARG A 134 12.79 10.22 20.19
N THR A 135 11.85 9.94 21.10
CA THR A 135 10.69 9.08 20.88
C THR A 135 9.78 9.58 19.75
N MET A 136 9.64 10.89 19.57
CA MET A 136 8.90 11.49 18.45
C MET A 136 9.67 11.32 17.13
N LEU A 137 10.95 11.68 17.09
CA LEU A 137 11.75 11.60 15.86
C LEU A 137 12.01 10.17 15.38
N HIS A 138 12.13 9.23 16.32
CA HIS A 138 12.40 7.82 16.06
C HIS A 138 11.21 6.92 16.43
N ALA A 139 9.98 7.42 16.25
CA ALA A 139 8.77 6.72 16.67
C ALA A 139 8.70 5.28 16.16
N ARG A 140 9.09 5.02 14.90
CA ARG A 140 9.13 3.65 14.35
C ARG A 140 9.98 2.71 15.20
N ASP A 141 11.23 3.10 15.47
CA ASP A 141 12.19 2.28 16.21
C ASP A 141 11.72 2.06 17.67
N PHE A 142 11.22 3.11 18.33
CA PHE A 142 10.70 3.01 19.69
C PHE A 142 9.43 2.14 19.78
N GLN A 143 8.45 2.35 18.90
CA GLN A 143 7.19 1.60 18.95
C GLN A 143 7.39 0.10 18.66
N VAL A 144 8.32 -0.24 17.76
CA VAL A 144 8.72 -1.63 17.49
C VAL A 144 9.40 -2.27 18.70
N ALA A 145 10.31 -1.54 19.37
CA ALA A 145 10.97 -2.02 20.58
C ALA A 145 10.00 -2.17 21.76
N GLU A 146 9.05 -1.23 21.90
CA GLU A 146 7.98 -1.27 22.91
C GLU A 146 7.00 -2.42 22.70
N ALA A 147 6.68 -2.74 21.45
CA ALA A 147 5.91 -3.92 21.10
C ALA A 147 6.64 -5.21 21.49
N ALA A 148 7.94 -5.31 21.17
CA ALA A 148 8.75 -6.45 21.59
C ALA A 148 8.81 -6.59 23.12
N ARG A 149 8.95 -5.47 23.85
CA ARG A 149 8.89 -5.46 25.32
C ARG A 149 7.54 -5.97 25.83
N THR A 150 6.45 -5.48 25.26
CA THR A 150 5.08 -5.89 25.62
C THR A 150 4.87 -7.39 25.44
N LEU A 151 5.36 -7.96 24.34
CA LEU A 151 5.27 -9.40 24.07
C LEU A 151 6.16 -10.22 25.02
N ARG A 152 7.38 -9.74 25.31
CA ARG A 152 8.27 -10.37 26.30
C ARG A 152 7.63 -10.40 27.68
N ASP A 153 7.07 -9.28 28.12
CA ASP A 153 6.44 -9.15 29.43
C ASP A 153 5.15 -10.00 29.51
N ALA A 154 4.54 -10.32 28.36
CA ALA A 154 3.45 -11.29 28.22
C ALA A 154 3.92 -12.76 28.11
N GLY A 155 5.23 -13.02 28.19
CA GLY A 155 5.80 -14.38 28.23
C GLY A 155 6.26 -14.95 26.89
N PHE A 156 6.36 -14.15 25.82
CA PHE A 156 6.83 -14.60 24.50
C PHE A 156 8.32 -14.26 24.30
N SER A 157 9.14 -15.23 23.92
CA SER A 157 10.58 -15.01 23.72
C SER A 157 10.87 -14.10 22.52
N ILE A 158 11.71 -13.10 22.75
CA ILE A 158 12.15 -12.12 21.76
C ILE A 158 13.58 -12.43 21.32
N ARG A 159 13.79 -12.46 20.01
CA ARG A 159 15.10 -12.51 19.38
C ARG A 159 15.62 -11.09 19.17
N LEU A 160 16.68 -10.73 19.89
CA LEU A 160 17.39 -9.46 19.76
C LEU A 160 18.83 -9.74 19.28
N GLU A 161 19.11 -9.35 18.04
CA GLU A 161 20.43 -9.47 17.40
C GLU A 161 20.76 -8.16 16.66
N ALA A 162 22.03 -7.96 16.31
CA ALA A 162 22.44 -6.79 15.51
C ALA A 162 21.61 -6.69 14.23
N GLY A 163 20.93 -5.55 14.02
CA GLY A 163 20.06 -5.31 12.89
C GLY A 163 18.70 -6.02 12.94
N ARG A 164 18.47 -7.00 13.82
CA ARG A 164 17.27 -7.85 13.83
C ARG A 164 16.56 -7.85 15.18
N LEU A 165 15.26 -7.52 15.16
CA LEU A 165 14.34 -7.71 16.27
C LEU A 165 13.15 -8.52 15.77
N GLY A 166 12.72 -9.52 16.55
CA GLY A 166 11.55 -10.32 16.22
C GLY A 166 11.21 -11.33 17.31
N LEU A 167 10.23 -12.19 17.05
CA LEU A 167 9.92 -13.33 17.91
C LEU A 167 10.80 -14.52 17.54
N GLU A 168 11.07 -15.39 18.52
CA GLU A 168 11.52 -16.76 18.22
C GLU A 168 10.37 -17.55 17.56
N GLU A 169 10.67 -18.47 16.64
CA GLU A 169 9.66 -19.18 15.83
C GLU A 169 8.62 -19.94 16.67
N THR A 170 9.06 -20.58 17.75
CA THR A 170 8.18 -21.26 18.71
C THR A 170 7.29 -20.28 19.46
N SER A 171 7.83 -19.11 19.83
CA SER A 171 7.09 -18.04 20.52
C SER A 171 6.10 -17.34 19.60
N GLU A 172 6.46 -17.12 18.34
CA GLU A 172 5.53 -16.61 17.32
C GLU A 172 4.36 -17.56 17.13
N THR A 173 4.63 -18.86 17.02
CA THR A 173 3.59 -19.89 16.90
C THR A 173 2.66 -19.89 18.12
N ALA A 174 3.22 -19.79 19.34
CA ALA A 174 2.43 -19.70 20.56
C ALA A 174 1.60 -18.41 20.66
N LEU A 175 2.16 -17.27 20.25
CA LEU A 175 1.47 -15.97 20.22
C LEU A 175 0.30 -15.99 19.24
N VAL A 176 0.52 -16.47 18.02
CA VAL A 176 -0.53 -16.60 17.00
C VAL A 176 -1.64 -17.52 17.52
N ALA A 177 -1.29 -18.66 18.13
CA ALA A 177 -2.28 -19.56 18.74
C ALA A 177 -3.07 -18.85 19.86
N ALA A 178 -2.43 -18.06 20.71
CA ALA A 178 -3.10 -17.31 21.77
C ALA A 178 -4.08 -16.25 21.21
N ILE A 179 -3.69 -15.52 20.17
CA ILE A 179 -4.57 -14.55 19.48
C ILE A 179 -5.79 -15.26 18.87
N GLU A 180 -5.58 -16.40 18.23
CA GLU A 180 -6.68 -17.19 17.66
C GLU A 180 -7.60 -17.78 18.73
N ASP A 181 -7.04 -18.30 19.83
CA ASP A 181 -7.82 -18.82 20.95
C ASP A 181 -8.71 -17.76 21.58
N LEU A 182 -8.21 -16.52 21.71
CA LEU A 182 -9.00 -15.36 22.14
C LEU A 182 -10.13 -15.06 21.16
N SER A 183 -9.83 -14.98 19.86
CA SER A 183 -10.83 -14.73 18.82
C SER A 183 -11.92 -15.82 18.81
N ALA A 184 -11.52 -17.08 18.89
CA ALA A 184 -12.42 -18.23 18.98
C ALA A 184 -13.26 -18.21 20.26
N ALA A 185 -12.67 -17.94 21.42
CA ALA A 185 -13.39 -17.87 22.69
C ALA A 185 -14.40 -16.72 22.75
N MET A 186 -14.07 -15.56 22.18
CA MET A 186 -15.02 -14.44 22.06
C MET A 186 -16.12 -14.73 21.03
N GLY A 187 -15.82 -15.54 20.03
CA GLY A 187 -16.63 -15.79 18.85
C GLY A 187 -16.38 -14.75 17.77
N GLY A 188 -15.97 -15.19 16.59
CA GLY A 188 -15.52 -14.31 15.51
C GLY A 188 -16.55 -13.28 15.07
N ILE A 189 -17.85 -13.60 15.06
CA ILE A 189 -18.88 -12.56 14.79
C ILE A 189 -18.91 -11.46 15.86
N ASN A 190 -18.69 -11.80 17.13
CA ASN A 190 -18.62 -10.79 18.20
C ASN A 190 -17.37 -9.92 18.06
N VAL A 191 -16.23 -10.53 17.69
CA VAL A 191 -14.99 -9.82 17.37
C VAL A 191 -15.22 -8.85 16.22
N ALA A 192 -15.79 -9.32 15.10
CA ALA A 192 -16.13 -8.48 13.96
C ALA A 192 -17.05 -7.31 14.35
N ARG A 193 -18.10 -7.56 15.15
CA ARG A 193 -18.99 -6.50 15.64
C ARG A 193 -18.24 -5.43 16.44
N ARG A 194 -17.30 -5.83 17.31
CA ARG A 194 -16.46 -4.88 18.07
C ARG A 194 -15.52 -4.09 17.15
N ILE A 195 -14.92 -4.73 16.14
CA ILE A 195 -14.11 -4.05 15.11
C ILE A 195 -14.94 -2.99 14.38
N PHE A 196 -16.10 -3.37 13.83
CA PHE A 196 -16.94 -2.44 13.09
C PHE A 196 -17.47 -1.30 13.94
N ASN A 197 -17.77 -1.54 15.23
CA ASN A 197 -18.10 -0.46 16.16
C ASN A 197 -16.92 0.53 16.32
N ALA A 198 -15.69 0.01 16.44
CA ALA A 198 -14.50 0.84 16.59
C ALA A 198 -14.17 1.70 15.34
N ILE A 199 -14.46 1.20 14.13
CA ILE A 199 -14.17 1.92 12.88
C ILE A 199 -15.36 2.68 12.30
N SER A 200 -16.57 2.51 12.84
CA SER A 200 -17.79 3.19 12.38
C SER A 200 -17.69 4.73 12.32
N PRO A 201 -17.00 5.42 13.25
CA PRO A 201 -16.79 6.87 13.14
C PRO A 201 -16.02 7.31 11.89
N HIS A 202 -15.34 6.39 11.21
CA HIS A 202 -14.58 6.64 9.98
C HIS A 202 -15.31 6.17 8.72
N TYR A 203 -16.63 5.92 8.80
CA TYR A 203 -17.42 5.52 7.65
C TYR A 203 -17.86 6.74 6.82
N ASP A 204 -17.46 6.77 5.56
CA ASP A 204 -17.91 7.73 4.55
C ASP A 204 -19.20 7.21 3.90
N VAL A 205 -20.28 7.98 4.03
CA VAL A 205 -21.61 7.62 3.50
C VAL A 205 -21.68 7.76 1.98
N ASP A 206 -21.01 8.77 1.41
CA ASP A 206 -21.04 9.04 -0.04
C ASP A 206 -20.28 7.95 -0.79
N GLN A 207 -19.13 7.54 -0.26
CA GLN A 207 -18.30 6.46 -0.82
C GLN A 207 -18.71 5.06 -0.31
N GLN A 208 -19.58 5.00 0.69
CA GLN A 208 -20.07 3.80 1.37
C GLN A 208 -18.93 2.88 1.86
N ARG A 209 -17.91 3.43 2.53
CA ARG A 209 -16.74 2.66 3.01
C ARG A 209 -16.14 3.22 4.29
N TYR A 210 -15.34 2.42 4.98
CA TYR A 210 -14.54 2.84 6.13
C TYR A 210 -13.16 3.34 5.69
N HIS A 211 -12.77 4.55 6.10
CA HIS A 211 -11.42 5.09 5.92
C HIS A 211 -10.47 4.59 7.01
N VAL A 212 -10.13 3.30 6.93
CA VAL A 212 -9.07 2.67 7.74
C VAL A 212 -7.73 2.86 7.01
N VAL A 213 -7.10 4.01 7.27
CA VAL A 213 -5.94 4.50 6.51
C VAL A 213 -4.66 4.58 7.33
N ARG A 214 -3.52 4.73 6.62
CA ARG A 214 -2.25 5.09 7.25
C ARG A 214 -2.37 6.42 7.96
N ARG A 215 -1.80 6.47 9.16
CA ARG A 215 -1.72 7.67 9.99
C ARG A 215 -0.26 7.97 10.16
N THR A 216 0.19 8.95 9.41
CA THR A 216 1.56 9.44 9.43
C THR A 216 1.58 10.85 10.00
N SER A 217 2.72 11.26 10.56
CA SER A 217 2.91 12.59 11.12
C SER A 217 4.07 13.28 10.42
N MET A 218 3.84 14.51 9.94
CA MET A 218 4.88 15.35 9.34
C MET A 218 5.94 15.79 10.35
N ILE A 219 5.57 15.88 11.64
CA ILE A 219 6.46 16.31 12.73
C ILE A 219 7.07 15.12 13.51
N GLY A 220 6.80 13.88 13.06
CA GLY A 220 7.16 12.66 13.78
C GLY A 220 6.15 12.29 14.89
N GLY A 221 6.45 11.23 15.62
CA GLY A 221 5.57 10.63 16.62
C GLY A 221 4.59 9.62 16.02
N GLY A 222 3.53 9.34 16.77
CA GLY A 222 2.52 8.34 16.43
C GLY A 222 2.60 7.10 17.31
N LEU A 223 1.48 6.38 17.35
CA LEU A 223 1.34 5.12 18.09
C LEU A 223 1.17 3.96 17.11
N ALA A 224 1.52 2.75 17.56
CA ALA A 224 1.17 1.54 16.82
C ALA A 224 -0.33 1.53 16.50
N GLN A 225 -0.69 1.22 15.25
CA GLN A 225 -2.08 1.14 14.82
C GLN A 225 -2.70 -0.19 15.20
N MET A 226 -4.03 -0.21 15.25
CA MET A 226 -4.77 -1.45 15.39
C MET A 226 -4.78 -2.22 14.06
N PRO A 227 -4.37 -3.50 14.05
CA PRO A 227 -4.34 -4.31 12.83
C PRO A 227 -5.74 -4.86 12.51
N TRP A 228 -6.66 -3.95 12.18
CA TRP A 228 -8.06 -4.31 11.92
C TRP A 228 -8.22 -5.29 10.76
N GLY A 229 -7.38 -5.20 9.73
CA GLY A 229 -7.34 -6.14 8.61
C GLY A 229 -7.08 -7.56 9.08
N TYR A 230 -5.99 -7.77 9.83
CA TYR A 230 -5.63 -9.08 10.37
C TYR A 230 -6.67 -9.61 11.37
N MET A 231 -7.13 -8.78 12.30
CA MET A 231 -8.14 -9.18 13.28
C MET A 231 -9.47 -9.58 12.62
N LEU A 232 -9.88 -8.90 11.54
CA LEU A 232 -11.09 -9.24 10.79
C LEU A 232 -10.96 -10.57 10.05
N GLN A 233 -9.79 -10.87 9.51
CA GLN A 233 -9.51 -12.17 8.88
C GLN A 233 -9.60 -13.33 9.88
N LEU A 234 -9.08 -13.14 11.10
CA LEU A 234 -9.23 -14.12 12.18
C LEU A 234 -10.68 -14.20 12.70
N ALA A 235 -11.39 -13.08 12.73
CA ALA A 235 -12.82 -13.06 13.07
C ALA A 235 -13.65 -13.87 12.04
N ALA A 236 -13.32 -13.78 10.75
CA ALA A 236 -13.94 -14.61 9.71
C ALA A 236 -13.59 -16.10 9.86
N LYS A 237 -12.33 -16.43 10.17
CA LYS A 237 -11.88 -17.81 10.45
C LYS A 237 -12.68 -18.45 11.58
N HIS A 238 -12.85 -17.69 12.66
CA HIS A 238 -13.48 -18.15 13.90
C HIS A 238 -14.94 -17.70 14.03
N ALA A 239 -15.65 -17.48 12.92
CA ALA A 239 -16.99 -16.88 12.91
C ALA A 239 -17.96 -17.56 13.89
N ARG A 240 -17.98 -18.89 13.93
CA ARG A 240 -18.84 -19.68 14.85
C ARG A 240 -18.32 -19.70 16.29
N GLY A 241 -17.02 -19.47 16.49
CA GLY A 241 -16.35 -19.47 17.78
C GLY A 241 -16.43 -20.78 18.56
N ARG A 242 -15.96 -20.74 19.80
CA ARG A 242 -16.01 -21.82 20.80
C ARG A 242 -16.97 -21.42 21.92
N LYS A 243 -18.08 -22.15 22.05
CA LYS A 243 -19.10 -21.90 23.09
C LYS A 243 -18.71 -22.57 24.43
N PRO A 244 -19.10 -22.01 25.59
CA PRO A 244 -19.77 -20.71 25.76
C PRO A 244 -18.83 -19.54 25.46
N TYR A 245 -19.36 -18.48 24.86
CA TYR A 245 -18.54 -17.33 24.46
C TYR A 245 -18.06 -16.53 25.68
N LYS A 246 -16.81 -16.09 25.64
CA LYS A 246 -16.18 -15.19 26.63
C LYS A 246 -15.98 -13.79 26.03
N ASN A 247 -17.07 -13.12 25.67
CA ASN A 247 -17.05 -11.81 25.00
C ASN A 247 -17.14 -10.63 25.99
N ASN A 248 -16.13 -10.47 26.85
CA ASN A 248 -16.04 -9.34 27.78
C ASN A 248 -14.90 -8.38 27.40
N ASP A 249 -14.82 -7.25 28.10
CA ASP A 249 -13.87 -6.19 27.77
C ASP A 249 -12.42 -6.53 28.14
N ASP A 250 -12.19 -7.42 29.11
CA ASP A 250 -10.85 -7.92 29.42
C ASP A 250 -10.29 -8.76 28.27
N GLN A 251 -11.10 -9.69 27.74
CA GLN A 251 -10.72 -10.51 26.59
C GLN A 251 -10.52 -9.66 25.34
N TRP A 252 -11.37 -8.65 25.12
CA TRP A 252 -11.21 -7.70 24.03
C TRP A 252 -9.90 -6.90 24.15
N ARG A 253 -9.59 -6.35 25.33
CA ARG A 253 -8.34 -5.63 25.59
C ARG A 253 -7.12 -6.51 25.37
N MET A 254 -7.16 -7.77 25.83
CA MET A 254 -6.07 -8.73 25.61
C MET A 254 -5.87 -9.04 24.13
N LEU A 255 -6.96 -9.31 23.40
CA LEU A 255 -6.93 -9.57 21.96
C LEU A 255 -6.33 -8.38 21.21
N CYS A 256 -6.80 -7.16 21.50
CA CYS A 256 -6.27 -5.94 20.90
C CYS A 256 -4.79 -5.74 21.22
N GLY A 257 -4.38 -5.87 22.49
CA GLY A 257 -3.00 -5.66 22.92
C GLY A 257 -2.01 -6.63 22.28
N LEU A 258 -2.32 -7.94 22.29
CA LEU A 258 -1.47 -8.95 21.65
C LEU A 258 -1.42 -8.76 20.13
N SER A 259 -2.57 -8.47 19.49
CA SER A 259 -2.61 -8.26 18.04
C SER A 259 -1.82 -7.01 17.64
N GLN A 260 -1.93 -5.91 18.39
CA GLN A 260 -1.18 -4.67 18.15
C GLN A 260 0.32 -4.89 18.23
N ALA A 261 0.77 -5.53 19.31
CA ALA A 261 2.18 -5.76 19.54
C ALA A 261 2.74 -6.74 18.49
N TYR A 262 1.96 -7.77 18.12
CA TYR A 262 2.32 -8.66 17.03
C TYR A 262 2.43 -7.93 15.68
N ALA A 263 1.48 -7.07 15.32
CA ALA A 263 1.54 -6.31 14.08
C ALA A 263 2.69 -5.28 14.07
N ALA A 264 2.98 -4.65 15.20
CA ALA A 264 4.06 -3.68 15.33
C ALA A 264 5.44 -4.32 15.17
N ILE A 265 5.66 -5.57 15.63
CA ILE A 265 6.96 -6.24 15.51
C ILE A 265 7.33 -6.60 14.06
N PHE A 266 6.36 -6.65 13.13
CA PHE A 266 6.64 -6.77 11.70
C PHE A 266 7.37 -5.55 11.14
N ASP A 267 7.35 -4.40 11.86
CA ASP A 267 8.05 -3.17 11.49
C ASP A 267 7.66 -2.69 10.08
N VAL A 268 6.37 -2.66 9.75
CA VAL A 268 5.86 -2.21 8.43
C VAL A 268 5.00 -0.94 8.49
N GLN A 269 4.67 -0.47 9.70
CA GLN A 269 3.87 0.75 9.86
C GLN A 269 4.73 2.00 9.57
N PRO A 270 4.29 2.89 8.66
CA PRO A 270 4.93 4.18 8.49
C PRO A 270 4.49 5.12 9.62
N TYR A 271 5.45 5.85 10.20
CA TYR A 271 5.21 6.90 11.20
C TYR A 271 5.37 8.30 10.61
N THR A 272 6.14 8.42 9.53
CA THR A 272 6.35 9.65 8.76
C THR A 272 6.00 9.41 7.28
N PRO A 273 5.51 10.43 6.55
CA PRO A 273 5.18 10.28 5.14
C PRO A 273 6.43 10.12 4.26
N THR A 274 6.36 9.23 3.27
CA THR A 274 7.43 8.99 2.28
C THR A 274 7.40 9.95 1.09
N ILE A 275 7.04 11.23 1.32
CA ILE A 275 6.66 12.17 0.24
C ILE A 275 7.86 12.74 -0.53
N TYR A 276 9.01 12.92 0.14
CA TYR A 276 10.15 13.68 -0.40
C TYR A 276 11.41 12.85 -0.68
N GLY A 277 11.33 11.52 -0.57
CA GLY A 277 12.46 10.63 -0.80
C GLY A 277 12.52 10.09 -2.23
N THR A 278 13.69 10.15 -2.86
CA THR A 278 14.02 9.30 -4.01
C THR A 278 14.44 7.92 -3.53
N MET A 279 13.94 6.88 -4.16
CA MET A 279 14.22 5.48 -3.81
C MET A 279 14.89 4.80 -5.00
N ASP A 280 15.97 4.05 -4.79
CA ASP A 280 16.55 3.21 -5.83
C ASP A 280 15.83 1.84 -5.89
N ALA A 281 16.08 1.05 -6.94
CA ALA A 281 15.45 -0.26 -7.09
C ALA A 281 15.72 -1.22 -5.90
N THR A 282 16.87 -1.06 -5.23
CA THR A 282 17.24 -1.89 -4.07
C THR A 282 16.40 -1.53 -2.84
N GLY A 283 16.15 -0.24 -2.60
CA GLY A 283 15.24 0.23 -1.55
C GLY A 283 13.76 -0.02 -1.88
N LEU A 284 13.40 -0.04 -3.17
CA LEU A 284 12.04 -0.24 -3.63
C LEU A 284 11.48 -1.61 -3.25
N VAL A 285 12.22 -2.69 -3.49
CA VAL A 285 11.68 -4.05 -3.27
C VAL A 285 11.27 -4.29 -1.81
N PRO A 286 12.11 -4.01 -0.79
CA PRO A 286 11.70 -4.08 0.62
C PRO A 286 10.53 -3.16 0.93
N TYR A 287 10.49 -1.96 0.36
CA TYR A 287 9.37 -1.04 0.55
C TYR A 287 8.06 -1.63 0.01
N LEU A 288 8.03 -2.22 -1.18
CA LEU A 288 6.84 -2.90 -1.71
C LEU A 288 6.38 -4.06 -0.80
N GLN A 289 7.31 -4.80 -0.19
CA GLN A 289 6.99 -5.86 0.77
C GLN A 289 6.37 -5.29 2.06
N GLU A 290 6.97 -4.23 2.62
CA GLU A 290 6.41 -3.51 3.78
C GLU A 290 4.98 -3.03 3.47
N MET A 291 4.75 -2.45 2.29
CA MET A 291 3.42 -1.98 1.86
C MET A 291 2.40 -3.11 1.77
N ALA A 292 2.78 -4.26 1.20
CA ALA A 292 1.88 -5.41 1.06
C ALA A 292 1.48 -5.99 2.43
N ILE A 293 2.46 -6.19 3.32
CA ILE A 293 2.22 -6.70 4.66
C ILE A 293 1.42 -5.68 5.48
N TYR A 294 1.70 -4.39 5.33
CA TYR A 294 0.90 -3.32 5.94
C TYR A 294 -0.57 -3.41 5.52
N ASP A 295 -0.85 -3.55 4.22
CA ASP A 295 -2.21 -3.65 3.72
C ASP A 295 -2.94 -4.87 4.27
N THR A 296 -2.24 -6.02 4.39
CA THR A 296 -2.79 -7.24 4.99
C THR A 296 -3.07 -7.09 6.49
N LEU A 297 -2.20 -6.39 7.23
CA LEU A 297 -2.35 -6.18 8.67
C LEU A 297 -3.43 -5.15 9.02
N PHE A 298 -3.40 -3.99 8.37
CA PHE A 298 -4.10 -2.80 8.84
C PHE A 298 -5.30 -2.41 7.97
N ARG A 299 -5.24 -2.65 6.65
CA ARG A 299 -6.31 -2.22 5.73
C ARG A 299 -7.36 -3.31 5.54
N ILE A 300 -8.54 -2.89 5.11
CA ILE A 300 -9.66 -3.79 4.80
C ILE A 300 -10.06 -3.53 3.35
N PRO A 301 -9.91 -4.51 2.43
CA PRO A 301 -10.44 -4.44 1.08
C PRO A 301 -11.95 -4.16 1.09
N GLN A 302 -12.36 -3.16 0.31
CA GLN A 302 -13.72 -2.65 0.30
C GLN A 302 -14.12 -2.17 -1.09
N MET A 303 -15.41 -2.17 -1.37
CA MET A 303 -16.01 -1.57 -2.57
C MET A 303 -17.35 -0.96 -2.17
N ARG A 304 -17.75 0.14 -2.83
CA ARG A 304 -19.07 0.75 -2.65
C ARG A 304 -20.15 -0.29 -3.01
N PRO A 305 -20.98 -0.76 -2.05
CA PRO A 305 -21.96 -1.82 -2.28
C PRO A 305 -22.87 -1.58 -3.50
N THR A 306 -23.28 -0.33 -3.73
CA THR A 306 -24.16 0.03 -4.85
C THR A 306 -23.52 -0.12 -6.24
N ASP A 307 -22.20 -0.27 -6.33
CA ASP A 307 -21.51 -0.50 -7.62
C ASP A 307 -21.42 -1.98 -7.99
N VAL A 308 -21.64 -2.91 -7.06
CA VAL A 308 -21.37 -4.35 -7.27
C VAL A 308 -22.19 -4.91 -8.44
N VAL A 309 -23.52 -4.74 -8.41
CA VAL A 309 -24.41 -5.27 -9.45
C VAL A 309 -24.19 -4.55 -10.78
N LYS A 310 -23.87 -3.25 -10.73
CA LYS A 310 -23.54 -2.44 -11.89
C LYS A 310 -22.29 -2.96 -12.61
N ILE A 311 -21.19 -3.15 -11.87
CA ILE A 311 -19.94 -3.73 -12.40
C ILE A 311 -20.18 -5.15 -12.91
N ALA A 312 -20.90 -5.99 -12.16
CA ALA A 312 -21.19 -7.36 -12.57
C ALA A 312 -21.97 -7.44 -13.90
N ARG A 313 -22.98 -6.58 -14.08
CA ARG A 313 -23.72 -6.47 -15.36
C ARG A 313 -22.80 -6.05 -16.50
N GLY A 314 -21.86 -5.13 -16.25
CA GLY A 314 -20.82 -4.76 -17.21
C GLY A 314 -19.94 -5.96 -17.61
N MET A 315 -19.38 -6.66 -16.62
CA MET A 315 -18.50 -7.83 -16.81
C MET A 315 -19.14 -8.95 -17.64
N PHE A 316 -20.45 -9.15 -17.50
CA PHE A 316 -21.19 -10.24 -18.14
C PHE A 316 -22.11 -9.76 -19.28
N SER A 317 -21.96 -8.52 -19.75
CA SER A 317 -22.82 -7.92 -20.79
C SER A 317 -22.85 -8.66 -22.14
N TRP A 318 -21.84 -9.48 -22.41
CA TRP A 318 -21.69 -10.30 -23.61
C TRP A 318 -22.35 -11.69 -23.50
N LEU A 319 -22.90 -12.04 -22.33
CA LEU A 319 -23.67 -13.26 -22.09
C LEU A 319 -25.17 -12.95 -22.07
N ASP A 320 -25.98 -13.92 -22.46
CA ASP A 320 -27.38 -13.94 -22.04
C ASP A 320 -27.42 -14.34 -20.56
N THR A 321 -27.55 -13.35 -19.67
CA THR A 321 -27.51 -13.54 -18.22
C THR A 321 -28.73 -14.29 -17.66
N SER A 322 -29.74 -14.56 -18.49
CA SER A 322 -30.91 -15.38 -18.13
C SER A 322 -30.69 -16.87 -18.35
N VAL A 323 -29.73 -17.26 -19.20
CA VAL A 323 -29.44 -18.66 -19.51
C VAL A 323 -28.83 -19.34 -18.27
N PRO A 324 -29.39 -20.49 -17.84
CA PRO A 324 -28.82 -21.28 -16.76
C PRO A 324 -27.41 -21.81 -17.08
N THR A 325 -26.52 -21.74 -16.10
CA THR A 325 -25.23 -22.42 -16.06
C THR A 325 -25.39 -23.94 -15.98
N LYS A 326 -24.28 -24.70 -16.00
CA LYS A 326 -24.35 -26.16 -15.72
C LYS A 326 -24.90 -26.46 -14.33
N GLY A 327 -24.75 -25.53 -13.39
CA GLY A 327 -25.38 -25.57 -12.08
C GLY A 327 -26.86 -25.21 -12.08
N GLY A 328 -27.53 -24.95 -13.21
CA GLY A 328 -28.98 -24.66 -13.23
C GLY A 328 -29.40 -23.25 -12.76
N TRP A 329 -28.50 -22.51 -12.11
CA TRP A 329 -28.70 -21.09 -11.79
C TRP A 329 -28.24 -20.20 -12.95
N SER A 330 -28.82 -19.00 -13.09
CA SER A 330 -28.42 -17.99 -14.07
C SER A 330 -27.74 -16.81 -13.39
N ILE A 331 -26.97 -16.01 -14.14
CA ILE A 331 -26.33 -14.80 -13.62
C ILE A 331 -27.38 -13.85 -13.02
N ASN A 332 -28.54 -13.70 -13.66
CA ASN A 332 -29.63 -12.87 -13.14
C ASN A 332 -30.15 -13.36 -11.77
N HIS A 333 -30.28 -14.67 -11.56
CA HIS A 333 -30.67 -15.21 -10.25
C HIS A 333 -29.66 -14.81 -9.16
N VAL A 334 -28.36 -14.87 -9.47
CA VAL A 334 -27.31 -14.49 -8.51
C VAL A 334 -27.37 -12.99 -8.23
N LEU A 335 -27.46 -12.16 -9.27
CA LEU A 335 -27.50 -10.70 -9.14
C LEU A 335 -28.67 -10.21 -8.27
N GLU A 336 -29.84 -10.84 -8.38
CA GLU A 336 -30.98 -10.47 -7.57
C GLU A 336 -30.79 -10.82 -6.08
N ILE A 337 -30.19 -11.98 -5.79
CA ILE A 337 -29.80 -12.32 -4.42
C ILE A 337 -28.75 -11.32 -3.89
N ILE A 338 -27.82 -10.88 -4.74
CA ILE A 338 -26.83 -9.85 -4.39
C ILE A 338 -27.52 -8.52 -4.05
N ASP A 339 -28.46 -8.06 -4.88
CA ASP A 339 -29.23 -6.84 -4.64
C ASP A 339 -29.94 -6.90 -3.28
N TYR A 340 -30.57 -8.04 -2.95
CA TYR A 340 -31.19 -8.24 -1.64
C TYR A 340 -30.18 -8.15 -0.47
N LEU A 341 -28.99 -8.73 -0.64
CA LEU A 341 -27.95 -8.77 0.41
C LEU A 341 -27.26 -7.42 0.62
N LEU A 342 -27.13 -6.63 -0.44
CA LEU A 342 -26.46 -5.32 -0.42
C LEU A 342 -27.42 -4.14 -0.27
N ASP A 343 -28.73 -4.40 -0.19
CA ASP A 343 -29.80 -3.41 -0.08
C ASP A 343 -29.42 -2.21 0.83
N PRO A 344 -29.40 -0.97 0.31
CA PRO A 344 -29.09 0.23 1.08
C PRO A 344 -30.07 0.48 2.23
N GLY A 345 -31.30 -0.02 2.14
CA GLY A 345 -32.31 0.05 3.20
C GLY A 345 -31.88 -0.68 4.48
N ARG A 346 -30.94 -1.63 4.38
CA ARG A 346 -30.29 -2.29 5.51
C ARG A 346 -29.15 -1.42 6.01
N ASN A 347 -29.46 -0.28 6.64
CA ASN A 347 -28.47 0.65 7.19
C ASN A 347 -27.80 0.11 8.48
N ALA A 348 -27.15 -1.05 8.37
CA ALA A 348 -26.36 -1.67 9.42
C ALA A 348 -24.86 -1.57 9.07
N ARG A 349 -24.05 -1.29 10.11
CA ARG A 349 -22.59 -1.38 10.08
C ARG A 349 -22.17 -2.67 10.77
N GLY A 350 -21.30 -3.44 10.14
CA GLY A 350 -20.86 -4.74 10.66
C GLY A 350 -21.85 -5.89 10.43
N PRO A 351 -21.77 -6.98 11.23
CA PRO A 351 -22.31 -8.28 10.82
C PRO A 351 -23.83 -8.29 10.67
N ILE A 352 -24.29 -8.69 9.50
CA ILE A 352 -25.69 -8.90 9.13
C ILE A 352 -25.93 -10.41 9.07
N PHE A 353 -27.04 -10.86 9.67
CA PHE A 353 -27.50 -12.24 9.56
C PHE A 353 -28.67 -12.32 8.60
N VAL A 354 -28.65 -13.32 7.73
CA VAL A 354 -29.73 -13.61 6.80
C VAL A 354 -30.07 -15.09 6.86
N THR A 355 -31.35 -15.40 6.70
CA THR A 355 -31.79 -16.79 6.54
C THR A 355 -32.12 -17.06 5.09
N GLU A 356 -31.97 -18.32 4.68
CA GLU A 356 -32.41 -18.78 3.37
C GLU A 356 -33.90 -18.49 3.13
N SER A 357 -34.73 -18.63 4.17
CA SER A 357 -36.17 -18.33 4.11
C SER A 357 -36.47 -16.87 3.81
N ASP A 358 -35.70 -15.93 4.35
CA ASP A 358 -35.88 -14.50 4.07
C ASP A 358 -35.50 -14.16 2.62
N ILE A 359 -34.44 -14.79 2.11
CA ILE A 359 -33.99 -14.63 0.72
C ILE A 359 -35.05 -15.20 -0.23
N ARG A 360 -35.53 -16.42 0.02
CA ARG A 360 -36.61 -17.05 -0.77
C ARG A 360 -37.90 -16.23 -0.76
N ARG A 361 -38.24 -15.59 0.36
CA ARG A 361 -39.41 -14.69 0.43
C ARG A 361 -39.22 -13.47 -0.46
N SER A 362 -38.03 -12.89 -0.46
CA SER A 362 -37.71 -11.66 -1.18
C SER A 362 -37.49 -11.91 -2.68
N CYS A 363 -36.95 -13.07 -3.04
CA CYS A 363 -36.69 -13.53 -4.41
C CYS A 363 -37.65 -14.68 -4.78
N SER A 364 -38.96 -14.48 -4.59
CA SER A 364 -39.98 -15.56 -4.59
C SER A 364 -40.20 -16.28 -5.92
N HIS A 365 -39.76 -15.69 -7.03
CA HIS A 365 -39.84 -16.28 -8.36
C HIS A 365 -38.60 -17.14 -8.69
N ILE A 366 -37.53 -17.07 -7.90
CA ILE A 366 -36.37 -17.95 -8.05
C ILE A 366 -36.72 -19.31 -7.40
N PRO A 367 -36.58 -20.44 -8.12
CA PRO A 367 -36.87 -21.75 -7.54
C PRO A 367 -36.06 -22.03 -6.27
N ARG A 368 -36.70 -22.75 -5.34
CA ARG A 368 -36.17 -22.99 -3.99
C ARG A 368 -34.78 -23.62 -4.01
N GLU A 369 -34.60 -24.60 -4.90
CA GLU A 369 -33.39 -25.39 -5.09
C GLU A 369 -32.26 -24.52 -5.65
N ILE A 370 -32.60 -23.58 -6.52
CA ILE A 370 -31.66 -22.62 -7.11
C ILE A 370 -31.16 -21.63 -6.06
N VAL A 371 -32.04 -21.11 -5.19
CA VAL A 371 -31.61 -20.26 -4.07
C VAL A 371 -30.64 -21.02 -3.15
N THR A 372 -30.97 -22.28 -2.81
CA THR A 372 -30.09 -23.12 -1.99
C THR A 372 -28.72 -23.26 -2.63
N GLN A 373 -28.68 -23.58 -3.91
CA GLN A 373 -27.45 -23.80 -4.64
C GLN A 373 -26.60 -22.54 -4.75
N ILE A 374 -27.19 -21.39 -5.08
CA ILE A 374 -26.47 -20.12 -5.14
C ILE A 374 -25.83 -19.81 -3.78
N LEU A 375 -26.58 -20.00 -2.69
CA LEU A 375 -26.05 -19.74 -1.35
C LEU A 375 -24.96 -20.73 -0.96
N SER A 376 -25.14 -22.04 -1.19
CA SER A 376 -24.18 -23.06 -0.73
C SER A 376 -22.93 -23.17 -1.61
N GLU A 377 -23.06 -23.00 -2.93
CA GLU A 377 -22.00 -23.32 -3.90
C GLU A 377 -21.36 -22.09 -4.53
N VAL A 378 -22.05 -20.94 -4.57
CA VAL A 378 -21.55 -19.71 -5.19
C VAL A 378 -21.14 -18.68 -4.13
N LEU A 379 -22.09 -18.22 -3.32
CA LEU A 379 -21.90 -17.04 -2.47
C LEU A 379 -21.33 -17.29 -1.08
N SER A 380 -21.39 -18.53 -0.56
CA SER A 380 -20.90 -18.83 0.79
C SER A 380 -19.63 -19.65 0.80
N HIS A 381 -18.80 -19.36 1.80
CA HIS A 381 -17.75 -20.27 2.25
C HIS A 381 -18.36 -21.61 2.75
N PRO A 382 -17.58 -22.71 2.72
CA PRO A 382 -18.01 -23.98 3.29
C PRO A 382 -18.33 -23.85 4.79
N LEU A 383 -19.02 -24.86 5.36
CA LEU A 383 -19.40 -24.85 6.78
C LEU A 383 -18.18 -24.85 7.73
N SER A 384 -17.02 -25.27 7.26
CA SER A 384 -15.75 -25.12 7.97
C SER A 384 -15.35 -23.66 8.18
N GLY A 385 -15.89 -22.73 7.38
CA GLY A 385 -15.57 -21.30 7.42
C GLY A 385 -14.50 -20.91 6.41
N ALA A 386 -14.22 -19.60 6.37
CA ALA A 386 -13.11 -19.02 5.62
C ALA A 386 -11.78 -19.16 6.37
N ASN A 387 -10.66 -18.82 5.73
CA ASN A 387 -9.34 -18.60 6.33
C ASN A 387 -8.81 -19.77 7.16
N GLN A 388 -9.20 -21.01 6.84
CA GLN A 388 -8.80 -22.17 7.65
C GLN A 388 -7.29 -22.41 7.64
N ASN A 389 -6.60 -21.98 6.57
CA ASN A 389 -5.16 -22.05 6.40
C ASN A 389 -4.49 -20.66 6.45
N PHE A 390 -5.06 -19.74 7.24
CA PHE A 390 -4.51 -18.42 7.50
C PHE A 390 -4.44 -18.19 9.01
N SER A 391 -3.25 -17.91 9.52
CA SER A 391 -2.98 -17.57 10.91
C SER A 391 -1.94 -16.45 11.02
N ARG A 392 -1.01 -16.36 10.07
CA ARG A 392 -0.01 -15.27 9.96
C ARG A 392 -0.33 -14.36 8.78
N PRO A 393 -0.02 -13.05 8.86
CA PRO A 393 -0.18 -12.14 7.72
C PRO A 393 0.67 -12.53 6.50
N THR A 394 1.72 -13.33 6.71
CA THR A 394 2.62 -13.85 5.67
C THR A 394 2.22 -15.24 5.16
N ASP A 395 1.14 -15.83 5.66
CA ASP A 395 0.65 -17.10 5.12
C ASP A 395 0.18 -16.89 3.68
N ALA A 396 0.68 -17.73 2.77
CA ALA A 396 0.36 -17.66 1.36
C ALA A 396 0.41 -19.04 0.69
N PRO A 397 -0.26 -19.20 -0.47
CA PRO A 397 -0.17 -20.42 -1.23
C PRO A 397 1.28 -20.74 -1.62
N ALA A 398 1.70 -22.00 -1.51
CA ALA A 398 2.99 -22.47 -2.04
C ALA A 398 2.79 -23.64 -3.02
N PRO A 399 3.73 -23.86 -3.95
CA PRO A 399 3.58 -24.85 -5.02
C PRO A 399 3.72 -26.28 -4.49
N GLU A 400 4.42 -26.43 -3.36
CA GLU A 400 4.85 -27.70 -2.78
C GLU A 400 3.88 -28.13 -1.67
N GLY A 401 2.79 -28.80 -2.07
CA GLY A 401 1.91 -29.53 -1.15
C GLY A 401 0.41 -29.27 -1.35
N PRO A 402 -0.47 -30.30 -1.26
CA PRO A 402 -1.91 -30.16 -1.49
C PRO A 402 -2.61 -29.26 -0.46
N ASN A 403 -2.18 -29.28 0.82
CA ASN A 403 -2.70 -28.38 1.87
C ASN A 403 -2.15 -26.95 1.75
N VAL A 404 -1.08 -26.74 0.96
CA VAL A 404 -0.37 -25.46 0.85
C VAL A 404 -0.90 -24.62 -0.32
N LYS A 405 -1.69 -25.20 -1.24
CA LYS A 405 -2.34 -24.45 -2.34
C LYS A 405 -3.48 -23.55 -1.89
N SER A 406 -4.09 -23.84 -0.74
CA SER A 406 -5.20 -23.06 -0.17
C SER A 406 -4.75 -22.12 0.96
N ALA A 407 -3.47 -22.14 1.34
CA ALA A 407 -2.92 -21.28 2.39
C ALA A 407 -3.08 -19.77 2.10
N GLY A 408 -3.02 -18.97 3.16
CA GLY A 408 -3.25 -17.53 3.10
C GLY A 408 -4.73 -17.16 3.13
N HIS A 409 -5.00 -15.86 3.08
CA HIS A 409 -6.35 -15.36 3.29
C HIS A 409 -7.29 -15.64 2.09
N ASP A 410 -8.42 -16.29 2.33
CA ASP A 410 -9.44 -16.60 1.30
C ASP A 410 -10.81 -15.96 1.59
N PHE A 411 -10.99 -15.30 2.75
CA PHE A 411 -12.27 -14.69 3.14
C PHE A 411 -12.86 -13.81 2.04
N PHE A 412 -12.04 -13.01 1.35
CA PHE A 412 -12.48 -12.11 0.29
C PHE A 412 -12.83 -12.80 -1.05
N LEU A 413 -12.78 -14.13 -1.14
CA LEU A 413 -13.22 -14.86 -2.32
C LEU A 413 -14.73 -15.12 -2.34
N ARG A 414 -15.38 -15.10 -1.17
CA ARG A 414 -16.83 -15.29 -1.04
C ARG A 414 -17.43 -14.40 0.04
N PRO A 415 -18.59 -13.77 -0.20
CA PRO A 415 -19.14 -12.76 0.70
C PRO A 415 -19.76 -13.32 1.99
N LEU A 416 -20.31 -14.54 1.95
CA LEU A 416 -21.10 -15.10 3.05
C LEU A 416 -20.33 -16.15 3.85
N LEU A 417 -20.48 -16.07 5.18
CA LEU A 417 -20.04 -17.09 6.13
C LEU A 417 -21.24 -17.95 6.51
N ARG A 418 -21.12 -19.26 6.34
CA ARG A 418 -22.19 -20.22 6.66
C ARG A 418 -22.20 -20.53 8.15
N MET A 419 -23.30 -20.18 8.84
CA MET A 419 -23.46 -20.39 10.29
C MET A 419 -24.18 -21.71 10.59
N SER A 420 -25.11 -22.09 9.73
CA SER A 420 -25.80 -23.39 9.70
C SER A 420 -26.26 -23.68 8.26
N ASP A 421 -27.04 -24.73 8.05
CA ASP A 421 -27.56 -25.03 6.71
C ASP A 421 -28.48 -23.95 6.15
N GLN A 422 -29.15 -23.17 7.02
CA GLN A 422 -30.16 -22.18 6.63
C GLN A 422 -29.80 -20.75 7.04
N GLN A 423 -28.70 -20.55 7.78
CA GLN A 423 -28.32 -19.25 8.31
C GLN A 423 -26.92 -18.85 7.83
N PHE A 424 -26.82 -17.61 7.34
CA PHE A 424 -25.61 -17.04 6.78
C PHE A 424 -25.32 -15.68 7.43
N SER A 425 -24.06 -15.30 7.43
CA SER A 425 -23.62 -13.98 7.89
C SER A 425 -22.80 -13.28 6.82
N LEU A 426 -23.15 -12.02 6.58
CA LEU A 426 -22.35 -11.05 5.82
C LEU A 426 -21.65 -10.16 6.84
N LEU A 427 -20.31 -10.12 6.89
CA LEU A 427 -19.61 -9.38 7.94
C LEU A 427 -19.80 -7.87 7.85
N ASP A 428 -19.82 -7.31 6.65
CA ASP A 428 -20.22 -5.93 6.36
C ASP A 428 -20.44 -5.81 4.85
N ARG A 429 -21.39 -4.96 4.42
CA ARG A 429 -21.73 -4.79 3.01
C ARG A 429 -20.55 -4.27 2.18
N SER A 430 -19.83 -3.28 2.69
CA SER A 430 -18.72 -2.61 1.99
C SER A 430 -17.49 -3.52 1.92
N VAL A 431 -17.22 -4.25 2.99
CA VAL A 431 -16.07 -5.19 3.06
C VAL A 431 -16.29 -6.44 2.21
N CYS A 432 -17.51 -6.98 2.22
CA CYS A 432 -17.84 -8.17 1.43
C CYS A 432 -18.19 -7.85 -0.03
N ALA A 433 -18.42 -6.57 -0.40
CA ALA A 433 -18.78 -6.15 -1.76
C ALA A 433 -17.85 -6.70 -2.86
N PRO A 434 -16.51 -6.59 -2.77
CA PRO A 434 -15.61 -7.15 -3.79
C PRO A 434 -15.76 -8.68 -3.94
N ALA A 435 -16.05 -9.39 -2.86
CA ALA A 435 -16.12 -10.85 -2.84
C ALA A 435 -17.32 -11.39 -3.63
N PHE A 436 -18.37 -10.60 -3.84
CA PHE A 436 -19.50 -10.99 -4.70
C PHE A 436 -19.06 -11.18 -6.16
N LEU A 437 -18.23 -10.27 -6.69
CA LEU A 437 -17.72 -10.37 -8.06
C LEU A 437 -16.82 -11.60 -8.21
N GLU A 438 -15.90 -11.83 -7.27
CA GLU A 438 -14.99 -12.99 -7.30
C GLU A 438 -15.74 -14.33 -7.13
N ALA A 439 -16.79 -14.35 -6.29
CA ALA A 439 -17.64 -15.52 -6.09
C ALA A 439 -18.40 -15.92 -7.36
N MET A 440 -18.83 -14.95 -8.17
CA MET A 440 -19.45 -15.22 -9.48
C MET A 440 -18.43 -15.70 -10.51
N LEU A 441 -17.24 -15.10 -10.54
CA LEU A 441 -16.18 -15.45 -11.48
C LEU A 441 -15.67 -16.87 -11.29
N THR A 442 -15.54 -17.32 -10.05
CA THR A 442 -14.94 -18.62 -9.70
C THR A 442 -15.59 -19.83 -10.42
N PRO A 443 -16.91 -20.09 -10.32
CA PRO A 443 -17.54 -21.18 -11.04
C PRO A 443 -17.54 -20.96 -12.56
N LEU A 444 -17.73 -19.73 -13.02
CA LEU A 444 -17.77 -19.42 -14.45
C LEU A 444 -16.43 -19.67 -15.15
N ARG A 445 -15.29 -19.47 -14.47
CA ARG A 445 -13.96 -19.80 -15.02
C ARG A 445 -13.80 -21.29 -15.33
N ALA A 446 -14.50 -22.17 -14.62
CA ALA A 446 -14.48 -23.61 -14.88
C ALA A 446 -15.37 -23.99 -16.08
N GLU A 447 -16.39 -23.20 -16.39
CA GLU A 447 -17.36 -23.48 -17.45
C GLU A 447 -17.00 -22.82 -18.78
N ILE A 448 -16.40 -21.63 -18.75
CA ILE A 448 -16.18 -20.80 -19.93
C ILE A 448 -14.68 -20.66 -20.22
N LYS A 449 -14.25 -21.28 -21.31
CA LYS A 449 -12.87 -21.13 -21.80
C LYS A 449 -12.60 -19.69 -22.23
N GLY A 450 -11.47 -19.13 -21.78
CA GLY A 450 -11.09 -17.75 -22.10
C GLY A 450 -11.99 -16.69 -21.45
N LEU A 451 -12.69 -17.02 -20.36
CA LEU A 451 -13.59 -16.09 -19.66
C LEU A 451 -12.87 -14.77 -19.34
N ASP A 452 -11.67 -14.85 -18.78
CA ASP A 452 -10.94 -13.67 -18.35
C ASP A 452 -10.64 -12.72 -19.53
N ASP A 453 -10.40 -13.22 -20.74
CA ASP A 453 -10.15 -12.37 -21.93
C ASP A 453 -11.42 -11.61 -22.34
N LYS A 454 -12.56 -12.30 -22.31
CA LYS A 454 -13.86 -11.67 -22.58
C LYS A 454 -14.25 -10.64 -21.52
N ILE A 455 -13.89 -10.86 -20.26
CA ILE A 455 -14.13 -9.89 -19.18
C ILE A 455 -13.34 -8.61 -19.40
N GLY A 456 -12.09 -8.69 -19.90
CA GLY A 456 -11.29 -7.50 -20.21
C GLY A 456 -12.04 -6.56 -21.15
N VAL A 457 -12.41 -7.09 -22.32
CA VAL A 457 -13.17 -6.38 -23.36
C VAL A 457 -14.53 -5.87 -22.84
N ALA A 458 -15.20 -6.66 -21.99
CA ALA A 458 -16.48 -6.27 -21.41
C ALA A 458 -16.36 -5.08 -20.45
N ILE A 459 -15.26 -5.01 -19.70
CA ILE A 459 -14.98 -3.91 -18.77
C ILE A 459 -14.63 -2.62 -19.51
N GLU A 460 -13.89 -2.70 -20.62
CA GLU A 460 -13.63 -1.53 -21.48
C GLU A 460 -14.95 -0.92 -21.96
N ARG A 461 -15.84 -1.74 -22.54
CA ARG A 461 -17.18 -1.31 -22.98
C ARG A 461 -18.05 -0.79 -21.84
N PHE A 462 -17.96 -1.40 -20.67
CA PHE A 462 -18.65 -0.93 -19.48
C PHE A 462 -18.18 0.48 -19.11
N LEU A 463 -16.87 0.71 -19.05
CA LEU A 463 -16.31 2.03 -18.74
C LEU A 463 -16.72 3.07 -19.79
N GLU A 464 -16.71 2.75 -21.08
CA GLU A 464 -17.23 3.64 -22.14
C GLU A 464 -18.68 4.09 -21.87
N ALA A 465 -19.55 3.13 -21.55
CA ALA A 465 -20.94 3.41 -21.23
C ALA A 465 -21.08 4.27 -19.96
N GLU A 466 -20.23 4.03 -18.96
CA GLU A 466 -20.18 4.82 -17.73
C GLU A 466 -19.77 6.27 -18.00
N PHE A 467 -18.65 6.48 -18.69
CA PHE A 467 -18.22 7.82 -19.08
C PHE A 467 -19.29 8.54 -19.91
N ALA A 468 -19.90 7.87 -20.88
CA ALA A 468 -20.97 8.43 -21.70
C ALA A 468 -22.19 8.83 -20.86
N SER A 469 -22.61 8.00 -19.88
CA SER A 469 -23.72 8.31 -18.97
C SER A 469 -23.47 9.54 -18.10
N HIS A 470 -22.19 9.88 -17.89
CA HIS A 470 -21.71 11.06 -17.19
C HIS A 470 -21.37 12.23 -18.14
N GLY A 471 -21.80 12.17 -19.41
CA GLY A 471 -21.57 13.23 -20.40
C GLY A 471 -20.10 13.39 -20.81
N VAL A 472 -19.27 12.38 -20.58
CA VAL A 472 -17.86 12.34 -20.97
C VAL A 472 -17.73 11.47 -22.24
N PRO A 473 -17.57 12.06 -23.43
CA PRO A 473 -17.35 11.29 -24.64
C PRO A 473 -16.02 10.54 -24.56
N THR A 474 -16.02 9.27 -24.97
CA THR A 474 -14.82 8.44 -25.08
C THR A 474 -14.62 7.98 -26.51
N GLY A 475 -13.37 7.97 -26.96
CA GLY A 475 -12.91 7.28 -28.17
C GLY A 475 -12.13 6.02 -27.82
N GLY A 476 -11.66 5.31 -28.84
CA GLY A 476 -10.84 4.11 -28.72
C GLY A 476 -10.76 3.41 -30.09
N GLY A 477 -9.85 2.45 -30.22
CA GLY A 477 -9.68 1.69 -31.46
C GLY A 477 -8.22 1.37 -31.81
N ASP A 478 -8.07 0.61 -32.87
CA ASP A 478 -6.80 0.19 -33.45
C ASP A 478 -6.21 1.31 -34.32
N TYR A 479 -4.89 1.37 -34.44
CA TYR A 479 -4.23 2.26 -35.40
C TYR A 479 -2.91 1.64 -35.88
N ASP A 480 -2.53 2.03 -37.10
CA ASP A 480 -1.23 1.72 -37.68
C ASP A 480 -0.52 3.01 -38.05
N VAL A 481 0.65 3.26 -37.43
CA VAL A 481 1.43 4.46 -37.70
C VAL A 481 2.92 4.15 -37.69
N GLY A 482 3.64 4.61 -38.72
CA GLY A 482 5.08 4.37 -38.84
C GLY A 482 5.45 2.88 -38.87
N GLY A 483 4.57 2.01 -39.38
CA GLY A 483 4.77 0.55 -39.42
C GLY A 483 4.56 -0.17 -38.10
N ASN A 484 4.05 0.53 -37.07
CA ASN A 484 3.72 -0.04 -35.77
C ASN A 484 2.22 -0.04 -35.55
N HIS A 485 1.72 -1.17 -35.04
CA HIS A 485 0.34 -1.33 -34.62
C HIS A 485 0.17 -0.91 -33.14
N GLY A 486 -1.01 -0.42 -32.80
CA GLY A 486 -1.44 -0.21 -31.42
C GLY A 486 -2.95 -0.18 -31.29
N GLU A 487 -3.44 -0.48 -30.09
CA GLU A 487 -4.86 -0.47 -29.72
C GLU A 487 -5.01 0.44 -28.52
N CYS A 488 -5.91 1.43 -28.59
CA CYS A 488 -6.24 2.30 -27.46
C CYS A 488 -7.57 1.86 -26.86
N ASP A 489 -7.57 1.43 -25.59
CA ASP A 489 -8.79 0.99 -24.91
C ASP A 489 -9.80 2.15 -24.74
N LEU A 490 -9.34 3.28 -24.17
CA LEU A 490 -10.17 4.44 -23.84
C LEU A 490 -9.39 5.74 -24.05
N ILE A 491 -9.99 6.67 -24.80
CA ILE A 491 -9.46 8.02 -25.05
C ILE A 491 -10.47 9.05 -24.59
N ILE A 492 -10.05 10.01 -23.77
CA ILE A 492 -10.88 11.16 -23.40
C ILE A 492 -10.21 12.42 -23.95
N GLU A 493 -10.96 13.19 -24.73
CA GLU A 493 -10.47 14.41 -25.36
C GLU A 493 -11.01 15.68 -24.70
N MET A 494 -10.09 16.62 -24.47
CA MET A 494 -10.37 17.97 -24.00
C MET A 494 -9.61 18.97 -24.88
N PRO A 495 -9.96 20.27 -24.85
CA PRO A 495 -9.27 21.29 -25.62
C PRO A 495 -7.76 21.37 -25.36
N ASP A 496 -7.32 21.07 -24.14
CA ASP A 496 -5.94 21.22 -23.67
C ASP A 496 -5.28 19.90 -23.25
N THR A 497 -5.99 18.77 -23.30
CA THR A 497 -5.50 17.48 -22.80
C THR A 497 -6.12 16.31 -23.54
N VAL A 498 -5.34 15.24 -23.70
CA VAL A 498 -5.78 13.90 -24.12
C VAL A 498 -5.43 12.93 -22.99
N ILE A 499 -6.39 12.10 -22.59
CA ILE A 499 -6.16 11.05 -21.58
C ILE A 499 -6.26 9.70 -22.27
N PHE A 500 -5.17 8.94 -22.27
CA PHE A 500 -5.17 7.53 -22.64
C PHE A 500 -5.39 6.70 -21.38
N SER A 501 -6.38 5.80 -21.39
CA SER A 501 -6.61 4.86 -20.29
C SER A 501 -6.53 3.43 -20.79
N GLU A 502 -5.70 2.62 -20.15
CA GLU A 502 -5.42 1.22 -20.49
C GLU A 502 -5.93 0.29 -19.39
N VAL A 503 -6.85 -0.60 -19.73
CA VAL A 503 -7.55 -1.47 -18.79
C VAL A 503 -6.83 -2.80 -18.66
N LYS A 504 -6.62 -3.26 -17.42
CA LYS A 504 -6.00 -4.54 -17.09
C LYS A 504 -6.80 -5.27 -16.01
N LYS A 505 -7.09 -6.54 -16.27
CA LYS A 505 -7.90 -7.39 -15.38
C LYS A 505 -7.14 -8.04 -14.22
N LYS A 506 -5.81 -8.03 -14.28
CA LYS A 506 -4.97 -8.77 -13.33
C LYS A 506 -5.08 -8.14 -11.94
N THR A 507 -5.02 -8.98 -10.90
CA THR A 507 -5.19 -8.58 -9.51
C THR A 507 -3.99 -8.99 -8.67
N LEU A 508 -3.82 -8.33 -7.52
CA LEU A 508 -2.79 -8.70 -6.56
C LEU A 508 -3.07 -10.10 -5.97
N THR A 509 -2.16 -11.02 -6.19
CA THR A 509 -2.27 -12.42 -5.73
C THR A 509 -2.12 -12.51 -4.21
N ARG A 510 -2.63 -13.61 -3.63
CA ARG A 510 -2.44 -13.91 -2.19
C ARG A 510 -0.96 -13.99 -1.80
N ARG A 511 -0.08 -14.43 -2.71
CA ARG A 511 1.38 -14.48 -2.47
C ARG A 511 1.98 -13.07 -2.41
N ALA A 512 1.56 -12.19 -3.30
CA ALA A 512 1.99 -10.79 -3.28
C ALA A 512 1.50 -10.08 -2.01
N LYS A 513 0.22 -10.26 -1.62
CA LYS A 513 -0.36 -9.71 -0.38
C LYS A 513 0.36 -10.17 0.90
N ALA A 514 0.91 -11.39 0.89
CA ALA A 514 1.72 -11.93 1.98
C ALA A 514 3.18 -11.43 1.99
N GLY A 515 3.55 -10.51 1.10
CA GLY A 515 4.89 -9.92 1.06
C GLY A 515 5.91 -10.67 0.20
N SER A 516 5.49 -11.56 -0.72
CA SER A 516 6.42 -12.14 -1.69
C SER A 516 6.86 -11.09 -2.71
N ASP A 517 8.12 -10.66 -2.61
CA ASP A 517 8.79 -9.72 -3.52
C ASP A 517 8.60 -10.07 -5.01
N ALA A 518 8.87 -11.31 -5.39
CA ALA A 518 8.84 -11.72 -6.78
C ALA A 518 7.42 -11.71 -7.36
N HIS A 519 6.42 -12.11 -6.57
CA HIS A 519 5.02 -12.06 -6.99
C HIS A 519 4.47 -10.63 -6.98
N LEU A 520 4.93 -9.78 -6.05
CA LEU A 520 4.61 -8.34 -6.06
C LEU A 520 5.07 -7.68 -7.36
N LEU A 521 6.33 -7.90 -7.77
CA LEU A 521 6.86 -7.36 -9.02
C LEU A 521 6.11 -7.88 -10.25
N VAL A 522 5.80 -9.19 -10.28
CA VAL A 522 5.02 -9.80 -11.38
C VAL A 522 3.61 -9.22 -11.46
N ASP A 523 2.90 -9.09 -10.34
CA ASP A 523 1.52 -8.63 -10.32
C ASP A 523 1.41 -7.14 -10.69
N LEU A 524 2.35 -6.31 -10.18
CA LEU A 524 2.46 -4.90 -10.57
C LEU A 524 2.86 -4.76 -12.04
N ALA A 525 3.79 -5.56 -12.55
CA ALA A 525 4.17 -5.47 -13.95
C ALA A 525 3.00 -5.77 -14.89
N ASN A 526 2.24 -6.83 -14.60
CA ASN A 526 1.11 -7.26 -15.42
C ASN A 526 -0.09 -6.31 -15.41
N SER A 527 -0.19 -5.43 -14.41
CA SER A 527 -1.37 -4.56 -14.22
C SER A 527 -1.05 -3.09 -14.45
N LEU A 528 0.12 -2.65 -13.98
CA LEU A 528 0.59 -1.28 -14.05
C LEU A 528 1.59 -1.09 -15.20
N LEU A 529 2.71 -1.82 -15.17
CA LEU A 529 3.83 -1.55 -16.10
C LEU A 529 3.41 -1.74 -17.56
N VAL A 530 2.74 -2.86 -17.88
CA VAL A 530 2.27 -3.14 -19.24
C VAL A 530 1.28 -2.07 -19.73
N ALA A 531 0.36 -1.62 -18.87
CA ALA A 531 -0.58 -0.54 -19.20
C ALA A 531 0.16 0.79 -19.46
N GLN A 532 1.18 1.11 -18.67
CA GLN A 532 1.99 2.31 -18.87
C GLN A 532 2.87 2.23 -20.12
N VAL A 533 3.35 1.02 -20.49
CA VAL A 533 4.05 0.79 -21.76
C VAL A 533 3.12 1.06 -22.93
N GLN A 534 1.91 0.50 -22.95
CA GLN A 534 0.94 0.73 -24.03
C GLN A 534 0.59 2.22 -24.14
N ALA A 535 0.11 2.82 -23.05
CA ALA A 535 -0.19 4.26 -22.96
C ALA A 535 0.99 5.15 -23.38
N GLY A 536 2.21 4.76 -23.04
CA GLY A 536 3.41 5.51 -23.40
C GLY A 536 3.74 5.47 -24.89
N TRP A 537 3.55 4.33 -25.55
CA TRP A 537 3.71 4.26 -27.00
C TRP A 537 2.61 5.00 -27.75
N HIS A 538 1.37 5.05 -27.23
CA HIS A 538 0.32 5.94 -27.77
C HIS A 538 0.77 7.41 -27.72
N GLU A 539 1.31 7.86 -26.59
CA GLU A 539 1.82 9.23 -26.46
C GLU A 539 2.99 9.50 -27.42
N VAL A 540 3.98 8.62 -27.48
CA VAL A 540 5.15 8.78 -28.37
C VAL A 540 4.69 8.95 -29.81
N ARG A 541 3.79 8.09 -30.28
CA ARG A 541 3.33 8.09 -31.67
C ARG A 541 2.47 9.31 -31.97
N LEU A 542 1.57 9.69 -31.06
CA LEU A 542 0.79 10.92 -31.19
C LEU A 542 1.68 12.16 -31.27
N ARG A 543 2.76 12.23 -30.46
CA ARG A 543 3.73 13.34 -30.51
C ARG A 543 4.60 13.36 -31.75
N GLN A 544 5.00 12.20 -32.26
CA GLN A 544 5.83 12.11 -33.47
C GLN A 544 5.06 12.45 -34.74
N HIS A 545 3.80 12.01 -34.84
CA HIS A 545 3.00 12.14 -36.06
C HIS A 545 1.97 13.27 -36.01
N GLY A 546 1.78 13.89 -34.84
CA GLY A 546 0.81 14.96 -34.61
C GLY A 546 -0.64 14.48 -34.56
N HIS A 547 -0.93 13.23 -34.92
CA HIS A 547 -2.27 12.63 -34.89
C HIS A 547 -2.19 11.10 -34.82
N LEU A 548 -3.32 10.47 -34.50
CA LEU A 548 -3.58 9.03 -34.68
C LEU A 548 -4.94 8.86 -35.38
N ASP A 549 -4.98 8.05 -36.43
CA ASP A 549 -6.23 7.65 -37.09
C ASP A 549 -6.66 6.30 -36.50
N LEU A 550 -7.69 6.31 -35.65
CA LEU A 550 -8.15 5.19 -34.85
C LEU A 550 -9.35 4.53 -35.53
N GLU A 551 -9.20 3.27 -35.92
CA GLU A 551 -10.25 2.46 -36.52
C GLU A 551 -10.97 1.63 -35.45
N ARG A 552 -12.30 1.71 -35.44
CA ARG A 552 -13.14 0.84 -34.62
C ARG A 552 -14.46 0.56 -35.33
N ASN A 553 -14.81 -0.73 -35.47
CA ASN A 553 -16.03 -1.16 -36.15
C ASN A 553 -16.20 -0.53 -37.55
N GLY A 554 -15.10 -0.37 -38.30
CA GLY A 554 -15.09 0.23 -39.64
C GLY A 554 -15.28 1.76 -39.66
N THR A 555 -15.29 2.43 -38.51
CA THR A 555 -15.29 3.89 -38.41
C THR A 555 -13.90 4.37 -38.01
N VAL A 556 -13.39 5.37 -38.73
CA VAL A 556 -12.10 6.01 -38.41
C VAL A 556 -12.35 7.32 -37.68
N MET A 557 -11.78 7.45 -36.48
CA MET A 557 -11.74 8.68 -35.69
C MET A 557 -10.32 9.21 -35.67
N ARG A 558 -10.13 10.49 -35.99
CA ARG A 558 -8.83 11.13 -35.97
C ARG A 558 -8.62 11.87 -34.66
N LEU A 559 -7.65 11.40 -33.87
CA LEU A 559 -7.18 12.06 -32.66
C LEU A 559 -6.01 12.98 -33.02
N GLU A 560 -6.19 14.29 -32.92
CA GLU A 560 -5.11 15.27 -33.16
C GLU A 560 -4.28 15.52 -31.89
N LEU A 561 -3.01 15.92 -31.99
CA LEU A 561 -2.29 16.39 -30.79
C LEU A 561 -2.67 17.82 -30.46
N ASN A 562 -2.61 18.75 -31.43
CA ASN A 562 -2.91 20.17 -31.25
C ASN A 562 -2.26 20.81 -30.01
N ASP A 563 -0.98 20.52 -29.76
CA ASP A 563 -0.21 20.98 -28.59
C ASP A 563 -0.83 20.61 -27.22
N ARG A 564 -1.77 19.66 -27.19
CA ARG A 564 -2.42 19.18 -25.95
C ARG A 564 -1.44 18.41 -25.07
N GLN A 565 -1.68 18.49 -23.77
CA GLN A 565 -1.00 17.62 -22.80
C GLN A 565 -1.52 16.18 -22.91
N VAL A 566 -0.70 15.20 -22.56
CA VAL A 566 -1.10 13.79 -22.57
C VAL A 566 -1.01 13.23 -21.16
N GLU A 567 -2.06 12.55 -20.71
CA GLU A 567 -2.09 11.81 -19.45
C GLU A 567 -2.25 10.30 -19.72
N ARG A 568 -1.62 9.47 -18.89
CA ARG A 568 -1.62 8.01 -19.03
C ARG A 568 -2.22 7.36 -17.80
N VAL A 569 -3.31 6.63 -17.95
CA VAL A 569 -4.05 6.03 -16.85
C VAL A 569 -4.04 4.51 -16.99
N ALA A 570 -3.35 3.82 -16.09
CA ALA A 570 -3.53 2.38 -15.93
C ALA A 570 -4.79 2.12 -15.09
N VAL A 571 -5.69 1.27 -15.58
CA VAL A 571 -6.97 0.96 -14.93
C VAL A 571 -7.03 -0.53 -14.57
N SER A 572 -7.01 -0.88 -13.29
CA SER A 572 -7.19 -2.26 -12.84
C SER A 572 -8.66 -2.62 -12.62
N LEU A 573 -9.05 -3.88 -12.82
CA LEU A 573 -10.42 -4.33 -12.51
C LEU A 573 -10.75 -4.20 -11.02
N PHE A 574 -9.83 -4.60 -10.14
CA PHE A 574 -9.98 -4.51 -8.69
C PHE A 574 -8.93 -3.59 -8.08
N ASP A 575 -9.21 -3.11 -6.86
CA ASP A 575 -8.34 -2.23 -6.09
C ASP A 575 -7.02 -2.93 -5.72
N PHE A 576 -5.90 -2.21 -5.88
CA PHE A 576 -4.56 -2.64 -5.49
C PHE A 576 -4.13 -2.04 -4.14
N GLY A 577 -5.04 -1.41 -3.40
CA GLY A 577 -4.78 -0.87 -2.08
C GLY A 577 -3.75 0.26 -2.13
N SER A 578 -2.74 0.18 -1.26
CA SER A 578 -1.71 1.22 -1.16
C SER A 578 -0.86 1.34 -2.43
N PHE A 579 -0.93 0.36 -3.33
CA PHE A 579 -0.17 0.39 -4.58
C PHE A 579 -0.73 1.36 -5.64
N GLN A 580 -1.93 1.90 -5.42
CA GLN A 580 -2.56 2.93 -6.25
C GLN A 580 -2.29 4.36 -5.74
N ASP A 581 -1.36 4.49 -4.80
CA ASP A 581 -0.83 5.78 -4.37
C ASP A 581 0.07 6.40 -5.46
N ARG A 582 -0.12 7.70 -5.72
CA ARG A 582 0.62 8.42 -6.77
C ARG A 582 2.12 8.54 -6.48
N ILE A 583 2.50 8.72 -5.22
CA ILE A 583 3.92 8.83 -4.84
C ILE A 583 4.58 7.48 -5.09
N LEU A 584 3.93 6.38 -4.68
CA LEU A 584 4.45 5.05 -4.95
C LEU A 584 4.56 4.77 -6.44
N LEU A 585 3.54 5.09 -7.24
CA LEU A 585 3.58 4.92 -8.69
C LEU A 585 4.80 5.61 -9.30
N LYS A 586 5.00 6.88 -8.95
CA LYS A 586 6.16 7.66 -9.40
C LYS A 586 7.48 6.99 -8.97
N GLN A 587 7.60 6.67 -7.68
CA GLN A 587 8.80 6.02 -7.14
C GLN A 587 9.08 4.68 -7.82
N PHE A 588 8.05 3.88 -8.09
CA PHE A 588 8.16 2.61 -8.77
C PHE A 588 8.72 2.79 -10.19
N LEU A 589 8.13 3.68 -11.00
CA LEU A 589 8.58 3.89 -12.38
C LEU A 589 9.99 4.50 -12.44
N GLU A 590 10.28 5.51 -11.62
CA GLU A 590 11.61 6.16 -11.58
C GLU A 590 12.71 5.21 -11.09
N ALA A 591 12.44 4.45 -10.02
CA ALA A 591 13.43 3.54 -9.44
C ALA A 591 13.73 2.33 -10.33
N THR A 592 12.75 1.87 -11.11
CA THR A 592 12.88 0.64 -11.91
C THR A 592 13.35 0.87 -13.35
N MET A 593 13.19 2.07 -13.92
CA MET A 593 13.53 2.39 -15.31
C MET A 593 14.96 1.99 -15.73
N TYR A 594 15.93 2.07 -14.81
CA TYR A 594 17.32 1.68 -15.06
C TYR A 594 17.76 0.40 -14.33
N ALA A 595 16.80 -0.33 -13.76
CA ALA A 595 17.07 -1.57 -13.05
C ALA A 595 17.02 -2.79 -13.98
N THR A 596 17.59 -3.89 -13.52
CA THR A 596 17.38 -5.21 -14.10
C THR A 596 17.08 -6.16 -12.96
N PHE A 597 15.97 -6.88 -13.06
CA PHE A 597 15.54 -7.83 -12.05
C PHE A 597 15.95 -9.24 -12.45
N THR A 598 16.60 -9.96 -11.53
CA THR A 598 16.99 -11.37 -11.72
C THR A 598 16.35 -12.22 -10.64
N PRO A 599 15.45 -13.16 -10.99
CA PRO A 599 14.81 -14.00 -9.99
C PRO A 599 15.75 -15.11 -9.53
N THR A 600 15.68 -15.48 -8.26
CA THR A 600 16.37 -16.67 -7.73
C THR A 600 15.68 -17.96 -8.16
N ALA A 601 14.35 -17.93 -8.32
CA ALA A 601 13.55 -19.11 -8.68
C ALA A 601 13.48 -19.30 -10.20
N LEU A 602 13.90 -20.48 -10.69
CA LEU A 602 13.96 -20.81 -12.12
C LEU A 602 12.60 -20.69 -12.83
N ASN A 603 11.52 -21.05 -12.15
CA ASN A 603 10.16 -20.99 -12.72
C ASN A 603 9.62 -19.57 -12.93
N LEU A 604 10.35 -18.54 -12.50
CA LEU A 604 10.00 -17.13 -12.69
C LEU A 604 10.87 -16.44 -13.75
N GLN A 605 11.86 -17.12 -14.34
CA GLN A 605 12.79 -16.52 -15.31
C GLN A 605 12.07 -15.88 -16.50
N SER A 606 11.10 -16.56 -17.12
CA SER A 606 10.37 -16.01 -18.27
C SER A 606 9.60 -14.74 -17.90
N LYS A 607 8.90 -14.77 -16.76
CA LYS A 607 8.15 -13.61 -16.26
C LYS A 607 9.05 -12.41 -15.98
N PHE A 608 10.23 -12.64 -15.41
CA PHE A 608 11.18 -11.56 -15.16
C PHE A 608 11.85 -11.05 -16.45
N ALA A 609 12.02 -11.89 -17.46
CA ALA A 609 12.45 -11.45 -18.78
C ALA A 609 11.41 -10.49 -19.40
N GLU A 610 10.12 -10.81 -19.28
CA GLU A 610 9.01 -9.92 -19.71
C GLU A 610 9.02 -8.58 -18.96
N ILE A 611 9.23 -8.60 -17.63
CA ILE A 611 9.36 -7.36 -16.83
C ILE A 611 10.53 -6.50 -17.34
N ASN A 612 11.71 -7.11 -17.52
CA ASN A 612 12.89 -6.37 -17.96
C ASN A 612 12.71 -5.83 -19.39
N ALA A 613 12.03 -6.55 -20.27
CA ALA A 613 11.68 -6.06 -21.61
C ALA A 613 10.76 -4.84 -21.53
N ALA A 614 9.71 -4.89 -20.71
CA ALA A 614 8.81 -3.75 -20.51
C ALA A 614 9.53 -2.52 -19.92
N LEU A 615 10.52 -2.70 -19.04
CA LEU A 615 11.34 -1.59 -18.51
C LEU A 615 12.25 -0.97 -19.58
N ILE A 616 12.75 -1.78 -20.52
CA ILE A 616 13.48 -1.27 -21.69
C ILE A 616 12.54 -0.41 -22.54
N GLU A 617 11.31 -0.87 -22.79
CA GLU A 617 10.33 -0.08 -23.55
C GLU A 617 9.99 1.25 -22.88
N ILE A 618 9.80 1.28 -21.55
CA ILE A 618 9.63 2.54 -20.81
C ILE A 618 10.81 3.49 -21.02
N ARG A 619 12.04 2.97 -20.99
CA ARG A 619 13.25 3.77 -21.23
C ARG A 619 13.26 4.34 -22.65
N ASP A 620 12.93 3.52 -23.64
CA ASP A 620 12.89 3.92 -25.04
C ASP A 620 11.83 5.00 -25.29
N GLN A 621 10.68 4.90 -24.62
CA GLN A 621 9.64 5.93 -24.64
C GLN A 621 10.15 7.25 -24.06
N VAL A 622 10.83 7.23 -22.91
CA VAL A 622 11.39 8.44 -22.29
C VAL A 622 12.41 9.10 -23.22
N VAL A 623 13.29 8.32 -23.86
CA VAL A 623 14.25 8.83 -24.85
C VAL A 623 13.53 9.45 -26.06
N ALA A 624 12.46 8.80 -26.55
CA ALA A 624 11.69 9.29 -27.69
C ALA A 624 10.91 10.59 -27.40
N LEU A 625 10.43 10.77 -26.16
CA LEU A 625 9.65 11.94 -25.74
C LEU A 625 10.52 13.15 -25.41
N TYR A 626 11.75 12.92 -24.97
CA TYR A 626 12.67 13.96 -24.51
C TYR A 626 14.04 13.85 -25.21
N PRO A 627 14.09 13.92 -26.55
CA PRO A 627 15.34 13.70 -27.29
C PRO A 627 16.40 14.73 -26.91
N GLY A 628 17.61 14.25 -26.59
CA GLY A 628 18.77 15.09 -26.26
C GLY A 628 18.74 15.71 -24.85
N GLN A 629 17.75 15.38 -24.01
CA GLN A 629 17.73 15.83 -22.62
C GLN A 629 18.48 14.82 -21.72
N ASN A 630 19.48 15.31 -20.99
CA ASN A 630 20.25 14.48 -20.05
C ASN A 630 19.54 14.29 -18.70
N GLU A 631 18.70 15.26 -18.32
CA GLU A 631 17.90 15.22 -17.09
C GLU A 631 16.46 15.58 -17.42
N ILE A 632 15.53 14.70 -17.02
CA ILE A 632 14.11 14.88 -17.23
C ILE A 632 13.48 14.97 -15.85
N ASN A 633 12.94 16.14 -15.53
CA ASN A 633 12.28 16.36 -14.26
C ASN A 633 10.90 15.69 -14.25
N GLN A 634 10.73 14.70 -13.37
CA GLN A 634 9.46 13.99 -13.15
C GLN A 634 8.84 13.36 -14.42
N PRO A 635 9.56 12.44 -15.10
CA PRO A 635 9.13 11.86 -16.39
C PRO A 635 7.78 11.14 -16.34
N PHE A 636 7.31 10.76 -15.14
CA PHE A 636 6.08 10.01 -14.92
C PHE A 636 5.00 10.81 -14.17
N PHE A 637 5.10 12.15 -14.15
CA PHE A 637 4.15 13.00 -13.43
C PHE A 637 2.70 12.93 -13.98
N ASN A 638 2.55 12.60 -15.26
CA ASN A 638 1.29 12.43 -15.97
C ASN A 638 0.77 10.97 -15.94
N CYS A 639 1.42 10.07 -15.19
CA CYS A 639 0.99 8.69 -15.02
C CYS A 639 0.04 8.54 -13.82
N TRP A 640 -0.97 7.69 -13.99
CA TRP A 640 -1.95 7.33 -12.97
C TRP A 640 -2.13 5.81 -12.90
N PHE A 641 -2.50 5.32 -11.73
CA PHE A 641 -2.92 3.94 -11.52
C PHE A 641 -4.17 3.92 -10.65
N VAL A 642 -5.30 3.57 -11.25
CA VAL A 642 -6.61 3.55 -10.58
C VAL A 642 -7.32 2.24 -10.86
N SER A 643 -8.34 1.92 -10.09
CA SER A 643 -9.21 0.76 -10.33
C SER A 643 -10.58 1.18 -10.89
N VAL A 644 -11.31 0.24 -11.49
CA VAL A 644 -12.70 0.46 -11.95
C VAL A 644 -13.57 1.05 -10.81
N PRO A 645 -13.58 0.50 -9.57
CA PRO A 645 -14.34 1.11 -8.48
C PRO A 645 -13.90 2.54 -8.12
N GLN A 646 -12.59 2.84 -8.19
CA GLN A 646 -12.10 4.21 -7.95
C GLN A 646 -12.55 5.18 -9.06
N LEU A 647 -12.57 4.73 -10.33
CA LEU A 647 -13.10 5.52 -11.43
C LEU A 647 -14.58 5.84 -11.25
N LEU A 648 -15.39 4.88 -10.79
CA LEU A 648 -16.80 5.13 -10.52
C LEU A 648 -17.00 6.19 -9.42
N VAL A 649 -16.14 6.24 -8.41
CA VAL A 649 -16.17 7.30 -7.38
C VAL A 649 -15.66 8.64 -7.92
N LEU A 650 -14.69 8.65 -8.84
CA LEU A 650 -14.23 9.85 -9.53
C LEU A 650 -15.30 10.45 -10.46
N LEU A 651 -16.18 9.61 -11.02
CA LEU A 651 -17.30 10.04 -11.86
C LEU A 651 -18.46 10.63 -11.05
N ASP A 652 -18.48 10.48 -9.73
CA ASP A 652 -19.52 11.09 -8.89
C ASP A 652 -19.57 12.61 -9.09
N GLY A 653 -20.72 13.12 -9.55
CA GLY A 653 -20.93 14.54 -9.83
C GLY A 653 -20.28 15.07 -11.12
N VAL A 654 -19.64 14.20 -11.92
CA VAL A 654 -19.10 14.54 -13.24
C VAL A 654 -20.23 14.55 -14.27
N THR A 655 -20.25 15.60 -15.10
CA THR A 655 -21.23 15.80 -16.18
C THR A 655 -20.61 16.11 -17.54
N ASN A 656 -19.28 16.20 -17.63
CA ASN A 656 -18.52 16.43 -18.86
C ASN A 656 -17.03 16.13 -18.67
N ALA A 657 -16.28 16.05 -19.78
CA ALA A 657 -14.85 15.74 -19.78
C ALA A 657 -14.00 16.69 -18.93
N ALA A 658 -14.32 18.00 -18.92
CA ALA A 658 -13.63 18.97 -18.07
C ALA A 658 -13.90 18.72 -16.57
N GLY A 659 -15.11 18.27 -16.22
CA GLY A 659 -15.47 17.80 -14.88
C GLY A 659 -14.67 16.58 -14.46
N PHE A 660 -14.54 15.59 -15.35
CA PHE A 660 -13.72 14.40 -15.08
C PHE A 660 -12.24 14.76 -14.83
N LYS A 661 -11.68 15.61 -15.70
CA LYS A 661 -10.31 16.13 -15.53
C LYS A 661 -10.11 16.81 -14.18
N ARG A 662 -11.04 17.66 -13.74
CA ARG A 662 -10.99 18.28 -12.40
C ARG A 662 -11.05 17.24 -11.28
N ALA A 663 -11.92 16.24 -11.40
CA ALA A 663 -12.05 15.17 -10.41
C ALA A 663 -10.74 14.36 -10.30
N LEU A 664 -10.18 13.91 -11.42
CA LEU A 664 -8.90 13.20 -11.46
C LEU A 664 -7.78 14.07 -10.88
N TRP A 665 -7.69 15.34 -11.28
CA TRP A 665 -6.64 16.26 -10.83
C TRP A 665 -6.79 16.78 -9.40
N SER A 666 -7.92 16.55 -8.74
CA SER A 666 -8.13 16.98 -7.36
C SER A 666 -7.07 16.43 -6.39
N CYS A 667 -6.51 15.24 -6.70
CA CYS A 667 -5.42 14.61 -5.96
C CYS A 667 -4.08 14.63 -6.73
N ARG A 668 -3.91 15.46 -7.78
CA ARG A 668 -2.67 15.52 -8.57
C ARG A 668 -1.48 16.03 -7.76
N HIS A 669 -1.72 17.09 -7.00
CA HIS A 669 -0.71 17.78 -6.16
C HIS A 669 -1.03 17.67 -4.67
N PHE A 670 -1.97 16.79 -4.31
CA PHE A 670 -2.47 16.64 -2.96
C PHE A 670 -2.33 15.20 -2.51
N VAL A 671 -1.71 15.00 -1.36
CA VAL A 671 -1.47 13.70 -0.73
C VAL A 671 -1.51 13.89 0.78
N THR A 672 -2.23 13.01 1.48
CA THR A 672 -2.27 13.03 2.95
C THR A 672 -1.21 12.12 3.59
N GLY A 673 -0.52 11.30 2.78
CA GLY A 673 0.31 10.19 3.28
C GLY A 673 -0.49 8.98 3.76
N SER A 674 -1.80 8.93 3.46
CA SER A 674 -2.71 7.82 3.76
C SER A 674 -2.49 6.59 2.87
N SER A 675 -1.94 6.80 1.67
CA SER A 675 -1.92 5.84 0.54
C SER A 675 -3.32 5.32 0.18
N ASP A 676 -4.35 6.15 0.34
CA ASP A 676 -5.74 5.83 0.03
C ASP A 676 -6.38 6.94 -0.82
N LEU A 677 -6.56 6.68 -2.12
CA LEU A 677 -7.20 7.62 -3.03
C LEU A 677 -8.61 8.02 -2.57
N TYR A 678 -9.37 7.09 -1.99
CA TYR A 678 -10.73 7.37 -1.54
C TYR A 678 -10.74 8.38 -0.37
N PHE A 679 -9.82 8.20 0.57
CA PHE A 679 -9.64 9.14 1.68
C PHE A 679 -9.16 10.50 1.19
N ASP A 680 -8.18 10.54 0.29
CA ASP A 680 -7.65 11.79 -0.26
C ASP A 680 -8.73 12.58 -1.01
N LEU A 681 -9.58 11.89 -1.79
CA LEU A 681 -10.74 12.50 -2.47
C LEU A 681 -11.78 13.05 -1.48
N SER A 682 -12.12 12.27 -0.46
CA SER A 682 -13.12 12.69 0.54
C SER A 682 -12.63 13.89 1.34
N TYR A 683 -11.38 13.84 1.80
CA TYR A 683 -10.76 14.92 2.54
C TYR A 683 -10.62 16.19 1.69
N ARG A 684 -10.24 16.06 0.41
CA ARG A 684 -10.19 17.20 -0.51
C ARG A 684 -11.56 17.84 -0.71
N ARG A 685 -12.62 17.04 -0.92
CA ARG A 685 -14.01 17.52 -1.02
C ARG A 685 -14.46 18.22 0.26
N GLN A 686 -14.07 17.71 1.43
CA GLN A 686 -14.34 18.36 2.71
C GLN A 686 -13.68 19.74 2.79
N LEU A 687 -12.39 19.85 2.47
CA LEU A 687 -11.67 21.13 2.47
C LEU A 687 -12.30 22.15 1.51
N GLU A 688 -12.76 21.71 0.34
CA GLU A 688 -13.46 22.58 -0.63
C GLU A 688 -14.79 23.10 -0.07
N ARG A 689 -15.58 22.24 0.59
CA ARG A 689 -16.83 22.63 1.26
C ARG A 689 -16.57 23.64 2.39
N GLU A 690 -15.54 23.40 3.21
CA GLU A 690 -15.15 24.31 4.30
C GLU A 690 -14.66 25.67 3.78
N THR A 691 -13.87 25.68 2.70
CA THR A 691 -13.40 26.91 2.06
C THR A 691 -14.55 27.70 1.44
N ALA A 692 -15.52 27.02 0.83
CA ALA A 692 -16.70 27.65 0.26
C ALA A 692 -17.64 28.22 1.34
N ALA A 693 -17.71 27.58 2.52
CA ALA A 693 -18.50 28.05 3.66
C ALA A 693 -17.85 29.25 4.38
N ASN A 694 -16.51 29.33 4.37
CA ASN A 694 -15.74 30.41 5.00
C ASN A 694 -14.77 31.05 3.97
N PRO A 695 -15.26 31.88 3.04
CA PRO A 695 -14.40 32.55 2.08
C PRO A 695 -13.49 33.53 2.82
N VAL A 696 -12.22 33.13 3.03
CA VAL A 696 -11.19 34.05 3.54
C VAL A 696 -11.03 35.15 2.50
N THR A 697 -11.46 36.37 2.85
CA THR A 697 -11.17 37.55 2.02
C THR A 697 -9.65 37.71 2.00
N PRO A 698 -9.00 37.73 0.82
CA PRO A 698 -7.56 37.92 0.78
C PRO A 698 -7.24 39.27 1.44
N ALA A 699 -6.39 39.24 2.46
CA ALA A 699 -5.80 40.45 3.01
C ALA A 699 -4.97 41.09 1.88
N VAL A 700 -5.39 42.28 1.46
CA VAL A 700 -4.74 43.13 0.44
C VAL A 700 -3.41 43.63 0.95
#